data_AF-A0A8W8MG84-F1
#
_entry.id   AF-A0A8W8MG84-F1
#
_cell.length_a   1.000
_cell.length_b   1.000
_cell.length_c   1.000
_cell.angle_alpha   90.00
_cell.angle_beta   90.00
_cell.angle_gamma   90.00
#
_symmetry.space_group_name_H-M   'P 1'
#
loop_
_entity.id
_entity.type
_entity.pdbx_description
1 polymer ?
#
loop_
_entity_poly.entity_id
_entity_poly.type
_entity_poly.pdbx_seq_one_letter_code
_entity_poly.pdbx_strand_id
1 'polypeptide(L)'
;MVDMLYCVEHTKRRLECYCNPCKEPVCTDCIVQSHNGHSVELLSTVYKRITDQAKEQQEKIDNILLPKYKEFLFNETAKQSALTRRAEEIKKNIETHTQNLVEMIKTIGAQTVEDLSKKEKDGLQEIEQTKNNFKKKINELQLISSTISTDIEARPDISFFNMHEKYDLKRFETTPPNTDYSLTDFQPGDIERVLQDNFGIRPILHRSRNKSSCGLEGGNDSQPIQEPGEVDMMEDQDVYPPGFGDMVEHTKQVHVERKVDIAFFIKLTARPALAMVKDPEDSGRTTERVKILLELLHQETKGEKLNFMQGIGRHLAALMKEKEETMGQSAETWLYAEATKRDCINSAGTFWRARNQCIIEKLSPILAGIIAQLDTNSNLDLLIQRDPSSWEHKLWLEIINNPSATQIEYSMVVSPKKQEELPEVIVKGTGCDGLKFKALMPFSWLIYRLIDQILRTSQNIEKHVNVQESVMSVLVIVEKTTLGKVLQKCLSEVKVIDCLKAYLSDFVHMVYHVTSQEEHGLVYENLLNGINMEFREGLPSVVMNFVAIHAVYSKTEPRLRNFASITRVWPGCSERIIEFQQKSAQFYLVTDQELTLDVLGLFLLLKSLEPNKDSLTDQKGRQLWQKQVHKYRPVVERILGQFVTEGHQTGVEEFGRRCMEGIREARCVWTKVVVMKLFLQHVCSDEVMPVERLMTLWVMLRDNVDFKDIESLEKVEKFLKLCMKNSVTKVFGYVHHIVNSPLHHTLQINMLIDMLNPSQ
;
A
#
# COMPACT_ATOMS: atom_id res chain seq x y z
N MET A 1 40.78 35.74 31.60
CA MET A 1 39.88 36.17 30.51
C MET A 1 38.41 36.27 30.97
N VAL A 2 38.01 35.58 32.05
CA VAL A 2 36.66 35.71 32.65
C VAL A 2 36.48 37.05 33.39
N ASP A 3 37.55 37.66 33.91
CA ASP A 3 37.51 38.89 34.72
C ASP A 3 37.14 40.20 33.97
N MET A 4 36.75 40.11 32.69
CA MET A 4 36.39 41.26 31.85
C MET A 4 34.91 41.31 31.46
N LEU A 5 34.08 40.36 31.90
CA LEU A 5 32.66 40.34 31.56
C LEU A 5 31.86 41.20 32.55
N TYR A 6 31.11 42.17 32.01
CA TYR A 6 30.23 43.05 32.78
C TYR A 6 28.78 42.61 32.65
N CYS A 7 28.00 42.83 33.70
CA CYS A 7 26.58 42.52 33.71
C CYS A 7 25.80 43.44 32.76
N VAL A 8 24.85 42.86 32.02
CA VAL A 8 24.01 43.61 31.08
C VAL A 8 23.06 44.57 31.82
N GLU A 9 22.46 44.09 32.92
CA GLU A 9 21.55 44.87 33.75
C GLU A 9 22.30 45.87 34.66
N HIS A 10 23.47 45.45 35.19
CA HIS A 10 24.31 46.28 36.06
C HIS A 10 25.64 46.59 35.38
N THR A 11 25.61 47.51 34.41
CA THR A 11 26.72 47.83 33.48
C THR A 11 28.07 48.18 34.12
N LYS A 12 28.10 48.60 35.39
CA LYS A 12 29.33 48.89 36.16
C LYS A 12 29.83 47.72 37.02
N ARG A 13 29.11 46.60 37.05
CA ARG A 13 29.43 45.42 37.86
C ARG A 13 29.96 44.30 36.99
N ARG A 14 30.92 43.55 37.53
CA ARG A 14 31.52 42.38 36.88
C ARG A 14 30.71 41.13 37.20
N LEU A 15 30.67 40.20 36.25
CA LEU A 15 30.12 38.87 36.45
C LEU A 15 31.17 38.04 37.20
N GLU A 16 30.88 37.71 38.45
CA GLU A 16 31.83 37.04 39.36
C GLU A 16 31.34 35.65 39.79
N CYS A 17 30.02 35.41 39.68
CA CYS A 17 29.37 34.18 40.12
C CYS A 17 28.61 33.52 38.97
N TYR A 18 28.35 32.23 39.10
CA TYR A 18 27.50 31.45 38.21
C TYR A 18 26.31 30.92 39.01
N CYS A 19 25.10 31.20 38.52
CA CYS A 19 23.87 30.74 39.15
C CYS A 19 23.51 29.34 38.62
N ASN A 20 23.63 28.30 39.45
CA ASN A 20 23.43 26.91 39.01
C ASN A 20 22.00 26.61 38.52
N PRO A 21 20.92 27.07 39.19
CA PRO A 21 19.55 26.84 38.71
C PRO A 21 19.24 27.55 37.39
N CYS A 22 19.71 28.80 37.23
CA CYS A 22 19.46 29.62 36.04
C CYS A 22 20.45 29.36 34.91
N LYS A 23 21.55 28.65 35.19
CA LYS A 23 22.61 28.28 34.25
C LYS A 23 23.29 29.46 33.55
N GLU A 24 23.42 30.59 34.25
CA GLU A 24 23.98 31.82 33.68
C GLU A 24 24.95 32.53 34.65
N PRO A 25 25.94 33.27 34.12
CA PRO A 25 26.81 34.11 34.94
C PRO A 25 26.07 35.35 35.45
N VAL A 26 26.23 35.66 36.73
CA VAL A 26 25.53 36.76 37.42
C VAL A 26 26.52 37.63 38.22
N CYS A 27 26.21 38.92 38.37
CA CYS A 27 26.94 39.80 39.27
C CYS A 27 26.34 39.77 40.69
N THR A 28 27.04 40.36 41.65
CA THR A 28 26.61 40.40 43.06
C THR A 28 25.26 41.10 43.25
N ASP A 29 24.94 42.13 42.46
CA ASP A 29 23.66 42.85 42.53
C ASP A 29 22.50 41.97 41.97
N CYS A 30 22.71 41.22 40.88
CA CYS A 30 21.74 40.25 40.34
C CYS A 30 21.38 39.15 41.35
N ILE A 31 22.35 38.66 42.12
CA ILE A 31 22.12 37.60 43.12
C ILE A 31 21.09 38.07 44.15
N VAL A 32 21.19 39.32 44.60
CA VAL A 32 20.27 39.86 45.61
C VAL A 32 18.91 40.18 45.01
N GLN A 33 18.87 40.70 43.77
CA GLN A 33 17.65 41.22 43.16
C GLN A 33 16.79 40.13 42.51
N SER A 34 17.39 39.27 41.69
CA SER A 34 16.66 38.38 40.78
C SER A 34 16.96 36.90 40.98
N HIS A 35 18.05 36.56 41.67
CA HIS A 35 18.44 35.16 41.96
C HIS A 35 18.55 34.89 43.46
N ASN A 36 17.75 35.60 44.26
CA ASN A 36 17.81 35.49 45.72
C ASN A 36 17.42 34.07 46.18
N GLY A 37 18.30 33.45 46.97
CA GLY A 37 18.14 32.06 47.42
C GLY A 37 18.60 30.99 46.44
N HIS A 38 19.07 31.35 45.24
CA HIS A 38 19.68 30.37 44.33
C HIS A 38 21.11 30.01 44.75
N SER A 39 21.50 28.75 44.53
CA SER A 39 22.88 28.31 44.76
C SER A 39 23.82 28.91 43.69
N VAL A 40 24.87 29.59 44.14
CA VAL A 40 25.87 30.22 43.28
C VAL A 40 27.27 29.66 43.54
N GLU A 41 28.07 29.58 42.48
CA GLU A 41 29.49 29.19 42.55
C GLU A 41 30.37 30.27 41.92
N LEU A 42 31.66 30.29 42.26
CA LEU A 42 32.63 31.19 41.63
C LEU A 42 32.70 30.93 40.11
N LEU A 43 32.53 31.99 39.32
CA LEU A 43 32.49 31.87 37.87
C LEU A 43 33.81 31.33 37.30
N SER A 44 34.94 31.65 37.93
CA SER A 44 36.26 31.13 37.55
C SER A 44 36.37 29.61 37.72
N THR A 45 35.76 29.04 38.77
CA THR A 45 35.74 27.60 39.04
C THR A 45 34.86 26.86 38.02
N VAL A 46 33.67 27.40 37.74
CA VAL A 46 32.76 26.83 36.73
C VAL A 46 33.37 26.93 35.33
N TYR A 47 33.97 28.07 34.99
CA TYR A 47 34.67 28.26 33.72
C TYR A 47 35.80 27.25 33.53
N LYS A 48 36.62 27.02 34.56
CA LYS A 48 37.69 26.02 34.50
C LYS A 48 37.12 24.61 34.31
N ARG A 49 36.08 24.23 35.05
CA ARG A 49 35.41 22.93 34.92
C ARG A 49 34.86 22.69 33.52
N ILE A 50 34.13 23.68 32.97
CA ILE A 50 33.59 23.60 31.61
C ILE A 50 34.72 23.52 30.59
N THR A 51 35.81 24.29 30.78
CA THR A 51 36.98 24.26 29.91
C THR A 51 37.68 22.90 29.94
N ASP A 52 37.85 22.30 31.11
CA ASP A 52 38.48 20.99 31.28
C ASP A 52 37.61 19.87 30.66
N GLN A 53 36.29 19.93 30.85
CA GLN A 53 35.34 19.03 30.18
C GLN A 53 35.36 19.18 28.65
N ALA A 54 35.43 20.42 28.14
CA ALA A 54 35.53 20.68 26.72
C ALA A 54 36.85 20.14 26.14
N LYS A 55 37.97 20.23 26.87
CA LYS A 55 39.25 19.64 26.49
C LYS A 55 39.21 18.11 26.47
N GLU A 56 38.61 17.47 27.47
CA GLU A 56 38.45 16.01 27.49
C GLU A 56 37.60 15.52 26.29
N GLN A 57 36.51 16.24 25.99
CA GLN A 57 35.70 15.95 24.80
C GLN A 57 36.49 16.16 23.51
N GLN A 58 37.27 17.24 23.42
CA GLN A 58 38.15 17.49 22.28
C GLN A 58 39.17 16.36 22.09
N GLU A 59 39.86 15.94 23.15
CA GLU A 59 40.82 14.83 23.10
C GLU A 59 40.14 13.51 22.69
N LYS A 60 38.94 13.24 23.17
CA LYS A 60 38.16 12.05 22.77
C LYS A 60 37.78 12.10 21.29
N ILE A 61 37.40 13.27 20.78
CA ILE A 61 37.11 13.47 19.36
C ILE A 61 38.38 13.25 18.54
N ASP A 62 39.47 13.93 18.91
CA ASP A 62 40.71 13.97 18.14
C ASP A 62 41.44 12.64 18.14
N ASN A 63 41.48 11.94 19.28
CA ASN A 63 42.32 10.75 19.46
C ASN A 63 41.56 9.42 19.35
N ILE A 64 40.23 9.41 19.50
CA ILE A 64 39.45 8.15 19.45
C ILE A 64 38.48 8.15 18.27
N LEU A 65 37.62 9.18 18.18
CA LEU A 65 36.55 9.17 17.19
C LEU A 65 37.08 9.47 15.79
N LEU A 66 37.85 10.55 15.60
CA LEU A 66 38.37 10.93 14.28
C LEU A 66 39.22 9.81 13.63
N PRO A 67 40.17 9.15 14.33
CA PRO A 67 40.93 8.05 13.74
C PRO A 67 40.03 6.87 13.35
N LYS A 68 39.08 6.48 14.21
CA LYS A 68 38.14 5.39 13.94
C LYS A 68 37.28 5.66 12.70
N TYR A 69 36.75 6.86 12.56
CA TYR A 69 35.94 7.23 11.39
C TYR A 69 36.79 7.40 10.12
N LYS A 70 38.05 7.84 10.23
CA LYS A 70 39.01 7.82 9.12
C LYS A 70 39.31 6.40 8.64
N GLU A 71 39.47 5.45 9.56
CA GLU A 71 39.65 4.03 9.25
C GLU A 71 38.42 3.43 8.55
N PHE A 72 37.22 3.73 9.04
CA PHE A 72 35.98 3.32 8.37
C PHE A 72 35.88 3.89 6.95
N LEU A 73 36.22 5.16 6.75
CA LEU A 73 36.24 5.77 5.42
C LEU A 73 37.26 5.10 4.51
N PHE A 74 38.46 4.79 5.02
CA PHE A 74 39.47 4.06 4.28
C PHE A 74 38.97 2.68 3.85
N ASN A 75 38.33 1.94 4.75
CA ASN A 75 37.77 0.61 4.47
C ASN A 75 36.64 0.65 3.42
N GLU A 76 35.74 1.63 3.50
CA GLU A 76 34.69 1.80 2.47
C GLU A 76 35.27 2.19 1.12
N THR A 77 36.31 3.05 1.10
CA THR A 77 37.01 3.43 -0.13
C THR A 77 37.71 2.21 -0.75
N ALA A 78 38.34 1.35 0.06
CA ALA A 78 38.95 0.11 -0.40
C ALA A 78 37.91 -0.87 -0.99
N LYS A 79 36.73 -1.00 -0.36
CA LYS A 79 35.60 -1.79 -0.89
C LYS A 79 35.12 -1.26 -2.24
N GLN A 80 34.99 0.06 -2.37
CA GLN A 80 34.64 0.71 -3.63
C GLN A 80 35.65 0.37 -4.74
N SER A 81 36.94 0.57 -4.49
CA SER A 81 37.99 0.26 -5.46
C SER A 81 38.00 -1.23 -5.84
N ALA A 82 37.82 -2.14 -4.88
CA ALA A 82 37.78 -3.57 -5.13
C ALA A 82 36.57 -3.98 -6.00
N LEU A 83 35.39 -3.42 -5.74
CA LEU A 83 34.19 -3.67 -6.52
C LEU A 83 34.35 -3.16 -7.96
N THR A 84 34.86 -1.94 -8.14
CA THR A 84 35.12 -1.37 -9.47
C THR A 84 36.10 -2.23 -10.26
N ARG A 85 37.22 -2.65 -9.64
CA ARG A 85 38.18 -3.55 -10.30
C ARG A 85 37.54 -4.86 -10.74
N ARG A 86 36.73 -5.48 -9.87
CA ARG A 86 36.07 -6.75 -10.18
C ARG A 86 35.02 -6.60 -11.29
N ALA A 87 34.31 -5.49 -11.34
CA ALA A 87 33.36 -5.20 -12.41
C ALA A 87 34.06 -5.09 -13.78
N GLU A 88 35.21 -4.41 -13.84
CA GLU A 88 35.99 -4.28 -15.09
C GLU A 88 36.55 -5.63 -15.56
N GLU A 89 37.02 -6.49 -14.63
CA GLU A 89 37.42 -7.86 -14.95
C GLU A 89 36.27 -8.68 -15.56
N ILE A 90 35.07 -8.62 -14.97
CA ILE A 90 33.89 -9.32 -15.48
C ILE A 90 33.50 -8.79 -16.85
N LYS A 91 33.54 -7.47 -17.05
CA LYS A 91 33.27 -6.85 -18.35
C LYS A 91 34.20 -7.36 -19.43
N LYS A 92 35.52 -7.41 -19.17
CA LYS A 92 36.50 -7.98 -20.10
C LYS A 92 36.20 -9.44 -20.44
N ASN A 93 35.80 -10.24 -19.46
CA ASN A 93 35.42 -11.65 -19.70
C ASN A 93 34.19 -11.78 -20.61
N ILE A 94 33.17 -10.92 -20.43
CA ILE A 94 31.99 -10.88 -21.30
C ILE A 94 32.39 -10.52 -22.73
N GLU A 95 33.26 -9.51 -22.90
CA GLU A 95 33.76 -9.10 -24.22
C GLU A 95 34.53 -10.23 -24.91
N THR A 96 35.44 -10.92 -24.21
CA THR A 96 36.17 -12.07 -24.75
C THR A 96 35.24 -13.22 -25.13
N HIS A 97 34.26 -13.57 -24.29
CA HIS A 97 33.29 -14.61 -24.60
C HIS A 97 32.48 -14.27 -25.87
N THR A 98 32.05 -13.01 -25.99
CA THR A 98 31.33 -12.52 -27.17
C THR A 98 32.15 -12.66 -28.44
N GLN A 99 33.43 -12.28 -28.40
CA GLN A 99 34.34 -12.37 -29.55
C GLN A 99 34.55 -13.81 -30.00
N ASN A 100 34.74 -14.74 -29.06
CA ASN A 100 34.90 -16.17 -29.36
C ASN A 100 33.66 -16.76 -30.04
N LEU A 101 32.44 -16.41 -29.57
CA LEU A 101 31.21 -16.87 -30.20
C LEU A 101 31.05 -16.34 -31.63
N VAL A 102 31.35 -15.06 -31.86
CA VAL A 102 31.32 -14.46 -33.20
C VAL A 102 32.30 -15.15 -34.14
N GLU A 103 33.51 -15.46 -33.67
CA GLU A 103 34.50 -16.18 -34.46
C GLU A 103 34.03 -17.59 -34.83
N MET A 104 33.48 -18.34 -33.86
CA MET A 104 32.93 -19.68 -34.11
C MET A 104 31.79 -19.64 -35.15
N ILE A 105 30.88 -18.66 -35.05
CA ILE A 105 29.80 -18.48 -36.03
C ILE A 105 30.36 -18.22 -37.44
N LYS A 106 31.39 -17.37 -37.56
CA LYS A 106 32.06 -17.11 -38.84
C LYS A 106 32.69 -18.38 -39.43
N THR A 107 33.34 -19.18 -38.60
CA THR A 107 33.95 -20.45 -39.04
C THR A 107 32.91 -21.45 -39.56
N ILE A 108 31.79 -21.63 -38.83
CA ILE A 108 30.69 -22.51 -39.26
C ILE A 108 30.11 -22.02 -40.60
N GLY A 109 29.91 -20.71 -40.75
CA GLY A 109 29.46 -20.12 -42.00
C GLY A 109 30.40 -20.41 -43.17
N ALA A 110 31.72 -20.24 -42.97
CA ALA A 110 32.72 -20.53 -43.99
C ALA A 110 32.74 -22.02 -44.39
N GLN A 111 32.66 -22.93 -43.41
CA GLN A 111 32.62 -24.38 -43.66
C GLN A 111 31.37 -24.78 -44.45
N THR A 112 30.21 -24.21 -44.11
CA THR A 112 28.94 -24.48 -44.81
C THR A 112 29.02 -24.09 -46.29
N VAL A 113 29.66 -22.95 -46.59
CA VAL A 113 29.89 -22.49 -47.97
C VAL A 113 30.88 -23.41 -48.69
N GLU A 114 31.95 -23.83 -48.02
CA GLU A 114 32.95 -24.74 -48.59
C GLU A 114 32.33 -26.11 -48.96
N ASP A 115 31.46 -26.65 -48.11
CA ASP A 115 30.77 -27.92 -48.37
C ASP A 115 29.80 -27.80 -49.57
N LEU A 116 29.13 -26.66 -49.73
CA LEU A 116 28.32 -26.39 -50.92
C LEU A 116 29.20 -26.36 -52.19
N SER A 117 30.35 -25.69 -52.15
CA SER A 117 31.30 -25.67 -53.27
C SER A 117 31.85 -27.06 -53.63
N LYS A 118 32.05 -27.95 -52.64
CA LYS A 118 32.43 -29.34 -52.90
C LYS A 118 31.32 -30.10 -53.64
N LYS A 119 30.06 -29.98 -53.20
CA LYS A 119 28.92 -30.61 -53.86
C LYS A 119 28.70 -30.11 -55.29
N GLU A 120 28.88 -28.82 -55.52
CA GLU A 120 28.87 -28.22 -56.86
C GLU A 120 29.96 -28.84 -57.73
N LYS A 121 31.20 -28.92 -57.23
CA LYS A 121 32.33 -29.50 -57.96
C LYS A 121 32.11 -30.96 -58.31
N ASP A 122 31.59 -31.77 -57.38
CA ASP A 122 31.28 -33.18 -57.62
C ASP A 122 30.25 -33.32 -58.75
N GLY A 123 29.15 -32.57 -58.69
CA GLY A 123 28.13 -32.56 -59.75
C GLY A 123 28.66 -32.11 -61.10
N LEU A 124 29.48 -31.05 -61.14
CA LEU A 124 30.13 -30.58 -62.37
C LEU A 124 31.07 -31.64 -62.97
N GLN A 125 31.79 -32.39 -62.12
CA GLN A 125 32.67 -33.46 -62.57
C GLN A 125 31.88 -34.61 -63.20
N GLU A 126 30.75 -35.01 -62.62
CA GLU A 126 29.85 -36.03 -63.19
C GLU A 126 29.25 -35.58 -64.53
N ILE A 127 28.83 -34.32 -64.63
CA ILE A 127 28.35 -33.71 -65.87
C ILE A 127 29.43 -33.74 -66.95
N GLU A 128 30.67 -33.34 -66.62
CA GLU A 128 31.77 -33.31 -67.58
C GLU A 128 32.19 -34.73 -68.03
N GLN A 129 32.16 -35.73 -67.14
CA GLN A 129 32.37 -37.13 -67.52
C GLN A 129 31.30 -37.61 -68.51
N THR A 130 30.03 -37.29 -68.24
CA THR A 130 28.89 -37.63 -69.09
C THR A 130 29.01 -36.96 -70.46
N LYS A 131 29.37 -35.67 -70.49
CA LYS A 131 29.63 -34.90 -71.72
C LYS A 131 30.77 -35.50 -72.55
N ASN A 132 31.87 -35.91 -71.91
CA ASN A 132 32.99 -36.54 -72.60
C ASN A 132 32.63 -37.92 -73.18
N ASN A 133 31.81 -38.70 -72.46
CA ASN A 133 31.27 -39.95 -72.99
C ASN A 133 30.40 -39.70 -74.23
N PHE A 134 29.50 -38.71 -74.17
CA PHE A 134 28.71 -38.30 -75.33
C PHE A 134 29.58 -37.88 -76.52
N LYS A 135 30.62 -37.07 -76.27
CA LYS A 135 31.55 -36.64 -77.32
C LYS A 135 32.26 -37.81 -77.98
N LYS A 136 32.69 -38.82 -77.22
CA LYS A 136 33.29 -40.06 -77.78
C LYS A 136 32.30 -40.82 -78.67
N LYS A 137 31.06 -41.01 -78.21
CA LYS A 137 30.01 -41.67 -79.00
C LYS A 137 29.67 -40.88 -80.28
N ILE A 138 29.62 -39.55 -80.21
CA ILE A 138 29.41 -38.68 -81.38
C ILE A 138 30.56 -38.86 -82.38
N ASN A 139 31.81 -38.82 -81.93
CA ASN A 139 32.97 -39.00 -82.83
C ASN A 139 32.96 -40.40 -83.49
N GLU A 140 32.58 -41.44 -82.74
CA GLU A 140 32.47 -42.80 -83.29
C GLU A 140 31.37 -42.90 -84.35
N LEU A 141 30.20 -42.29 -84.10
CA LEU A 141 29.10 -42.20 -85.07
C LEU A 141 29.51 -41.39 -86.31
N GLN A 142 30.25 -40.29 -86.14
CA GLN A 142 30.78 -39.49 -87.25
C GLN A 142 31.78 -40.29 -88.10
N LEU A 143 32.66 -41.07 -87.45
CA LEU A 143 33.61 -41.93 -88.16
C LEU A 143 32.86 -43.00 -88.96
N ILE A 144 31.93 -43.72 -88.33
CA ILE A 144 31.08 -44.72 -89.00
C ILE A 144 30.35 -44.09 -90.19
N SER A 145 29.75 -42.91 -90.01
CA SER A 145 29.07 -42.17 -91.08
C SER A 145 30.01 -41.83 -92.24
N SER A 146 31.24 -41.40 -91.94
CA SER A 146 32.23 -41.08 -92.99
C SER A 146 32.67 -42.33 -93.75
N THR A 147 32.88 -43.45 -93.06
CA THR A 147 33.27 -44.74 -93.66
C THR A 147 32.15 -45.30 -94.53
N ILE A 148 30.89 -45.25 -94.06
CA ILE A 148 29.72 -45.60 -94.86
C ILE A 148 29.68 -44.73 -96.13
N SER A 149 29.89 -43.42 -96.01
CA SER A 149 29.91 -42.51 -97.17
C SER A 149 30.99 -42.90 -98.20
N THR A 150 32.21 -43.21 -97.74
CA THR A 150 33.30 -43.67 -98.62
C THR A 150 33.00 -45.03 -99.25
N ASP A 151 32.46 -45.98 -98.49
CA ASP A 151 32.06 -47.31 -98.98
C ASP A 151 30.96 -47.22 -100.05
N ILE A 152 30.05 -46.24 -99.95
CA ILE A 152 29.00 -45.97 -100.95
C ILE A 152 29.59 -45.38 -102.24
N GLU A 153 30.60 -44.51 -102.12
CA GLU A 153 31.26 -43.86 -103.26
C GLU A 153 32.25 -44.77 -104.01
N ALA A 154 32.66 -45.89 -103.40
CA ALA A 154 33.56 -46.87 -103.99
C ALA A 154 32.90 -47.75 -105.07
N ARG A 155 33.71 -48.42 -105.90
CA ARG A 155 33.23 -49.30 -106.98
C ARG A 155 32.57 -50.56 -106.37
N PRO A 156 31.31 -50.91 -106.67
CA PRO A 156 30.60 -51.98 -105.96
C PRO A 156 31.24 -53.35 -106.18
N ASP A 157 31.52 -54.06 -105.08
CA ASP A 157 31.91 -55.48 -105.07
C ASP A 157 30.89 -56.33 -104.30
N ILE A 158 31.18 -57.61 -104.08
CA ILE A 158 30.27 -58.54 -103.36
C ILE A 158 30.00 -58.08 -101.92
N SER A 159 30.93 -57.37 -101.27
CA SER A 159 30.78 -56.89 -99.88
C SER A 159 29.78 -55.74 -99.75
N PHE A 160 29.47 -55.04 -100.84
CA PHE A 160 28.48 -53.95 -100.89
C PHE A 160 27.07 -54.43 -100.53
N PHE A 161 26.69 -55.66 -100.93
CA PHE A 161 25.34 -56.20 -100.71
C PHE A 161 25.05 -56.57 -99.25
N ASN A 162 26.08 -56.70 -98.40
CA ASN A 162 25.97 -56.98 -96.96
C ASN A 162 26.38 -55.76 -96.10
N MET A 163 26.43 -54.56 -96.67
CA MET A 163 26.91 -53.34 -95.98
C MET A 163 26.10 -53.00 -94.72
N HIS A 164 24.81 -53.31 -94.69
CA HIS A 164 23.94 -53.04 -93.54
C HIS A 164 24.23 -53.94 -92.32
N GLU A 165 24.85 -55.11 -92.50
CA GLU A 165 25.28 -56.00 -91.41
C GLU A 165 26.69 -55.64 -90.90
N LYS A 166 27.45 -54.82 -91.64
CA LYS A 166 28.83 -54.41 -91.32
C LYS A 166 28.89 -53.40 -90.16
N TYR A 167 27.84 -52.61 -89.95
CA TYR A 167 27.82 -51.53 -88.97
C TYR A 167 26.76 -51.76 -87.89
N ASP A 168 27.19 -52.06 -86.66
CA ASP A 168 26.29 -52.25 -85.52
C ASP A 168 25.86 -50.90 -84.92
N LEU A 169 24.73 -50.38 -85.41
CA LEU A 169 24.10 -49.15 -84.92
C LEU A 169 23.15 -49.38 -83.73
N LYS A 170 22.70 -50.63 -83.49
CA LYS A 170 21.72 -50.95 -82.43
C LYS A 170 22.20 -50.58 -81.04
N ARG A 171 23.51 -50.63 -80.79
CA ARG A 171 24.15 -50.22 -79.53
C ARG A 171 24.05 -48.71 -79.22
N PHE A 172 23.63 -47.88 -80.17
CA PHE A 172 23.40 -46.44 -79.97
C PHE A 172 21.90 -46.07 -79.85
N GLU A 173 21.00 -47.02 -80.11
CA GLU A 173 19.54 -46.81 -80.04
C GLU A 173 19.02 -46.80 -78.59
N THR A 174 19.80 -47.32 -77.64
CA THR A 174 19.50 -47.22 -76.21
C THR A 174 19.83 -45.83 -75.68
N THR A 175 18.81 -45.07 -75.26
CA THR A 175 18.97 -43.75 -74.66
C THR A 175 19.66 -43.86 -73.29
N PRO A 176 20.76 -43.11 -73.05
CA PRO A 176 21.37 -43.06 -71.74
C PRO A 176 20.47 -42.32 -70.74
N PRO A 177 20.58 -42.62 -69.44
CA PRO A 177 19.76 -41.99 -68.41
C PRO A 177 20.00 -40.48 -68.37
N ASN A 178 18.91 -39.70 -68.49
CA ASN A 178 18.94 -38.25 -68.30
C ASN A 178 18.87 -37.96 -66.80
N THR A 179 19.96 -37.44 -66.23
CA THR A 179 20.04 -37.10 -64.81
C THR A 179 19.90 -35.60 -64.66
N ASP A 180 18.88 -35.16 -63.90
CA ASP A 180 18.67 -33.75 -63.59
C ASP A 180 19.40 -33.39 -62.29
N TYR A 181 20.13 -32.27 -62.29
CA TYR A 181 20.90 -31.78 -61.14
C TYR A 181 20.22 -30.51 -60.58
N SER A 182 19.95 -30.49 -59.27
CA SER A 182 19.41 -29.31 -58.58
C SER A 182 19.95 -29.21 -57.15
N LEU A 183 20.01 -27.99 -56.63
CA LEU A 183 20.37 -27.70 -55.24
C LEU A 183 19.17 -27.08 -54.53
N THR A 184 18.94 -27.45 -53.27
CA THR A 184 17.92 -26.85 -52.41
C THR A 184 18.41 -25.55 -51.80
N ASP A 185 17.51 -24.59 -51.57
CA ASP A 185 17.84 -23.31 -50.92
C ASP A 185 18.29 -23.48 -49.46
N PHE A 186 19.17 -22.58 -49.01
CA PHE A 186 19.58 -22.51 -47.61
C PHE A 186 18.43 -22.04 -46.72
N GLN A 187 18.09 -22.84 -45.70
CA GLN A 187 17.05 -22.52 -44.71
C GLN A 187 17.71 -22.16 -43.37
N PRO A 188 17.76 -20.89 -42.96
CA PRO A 188 18.38 -20.49 -41.70
C PRO A 188 17.56 -20.96 -40.49
N GLY A 189 18.23 -21.44 -39.44
CA GLY A 189 17.59 -21.79 -38.17
C GLY A 189 17.32 -20.57 -37.28
N ASP A 190 16.33 -20.67 -36.39
CA ASP A 190 15.98 -19.63 -35.41
C ASP A 190 16.97 -19.63 -34.23
N ILE A 191 18.08 -18.91 -34.41
CA ILE A 191 19.20 -18.87 -33.46
C ILE A 191 19.05 -17.77 -32.40
N GLU A 192 18.20 -16.76 -32.61
CA GLU A 192 18.07 -15.59 -31.75
C GLU A 192 17.60 -15.99 -30.34
N ARG A 193 16.57 -16.84 -30.27
CA ARG A 193 16.02 -17.32 -29.01
C ARG A 193 17.00 -18.22 -28.24
N VAL A 194 17.73 -19.06 -28.96
CA VAL A 194 18.72 -19.98 -28.37
C VAL A 194 19.91 -19.21 -27.82
N LEU A 195 20.39 -18.17 -28.52
CA LEU A 195 21.49 -17.34 -28.05
C LEU A 195 21.13 -16.58 -26.78
N GLN A 196 19.92 -16.01 -26.69
CA GLN A 196 19.48 -15.30 -25.48
C GLN A 196 19.47 -16.21 -24.24
N ASP A 197 19.05 -17.46 -24.39
CA ASP A 197 18.99 -18.43 -23.30
C ASP A 197 20.39 -19.00 -22.93
N ASN A 198 21.36 -18.98 -23.84
CA ASN A 198 22.65 -19.67 -23.68
C ASN A 198 23.89 -18.76 -23.64
N PHE A 199 23.74 -17.43 -23.75
CA PHE A 199 24.87 -16.48 -23.75
C PHE A 199 25.61 -16.42 -22.40
N GLY A 200 24.91 -16.71 -21.30
CA GLY A 200 25.47 -16.71 -19.95
C GLY A 200 24.61 -15.94 -18.93
N ILE A 201 24.94 -16.09 -17.65
CA ILE A 201 24.17 -15.51 -16.54
C ILE A 201 24.66 -14.07 -16.27
N ARG A 202 23.72 -13.15 -16.07
CA ARG A 202 24.04 -11.75 -15.75
C ARG A 202 24.64 -11.65 -14.34
N PRO A 203 25.77 -10.95 -14.15
CA PRO A 203 26.37 -10.76 -12.83
C PRO A 203 25.40 -10.07 -11.87
N ILE A 204 25.25 -10.60 -10.65
CA ILE A 204 24.40 -10.05 -9.60
C ILE A 204 25.28 -9.49 -8.49
N LEU A 205 25.01 -8.26 -8.06
CA LEU A 205 25.68 -7.69 -6.88
C LEU A 205 25.09 -8.33 -5.61
N HIS A 206 25.83 -9.25 -5.00
CA HIS A 206 25.49 -9.81 -3.70
C HIS A 206 25.95 -8.86 -2.58
N ARG A 207 25.06 -8.62 -1.61
CA ARG A 207 25.35 -7.81 -0.42
C ARG A 207 25.22 -8.69 0.82
N SER A 208 26.35 -9.09 1.39
CA SER A 208 26.37 -9.77 2.69
C SER A 208 26.60 -8.74 3.81
N ARG A 209 25.79 -8.79 4.87
CA ARG A 209 25.99 -7.99 6.08
C ARG A 209 26.61 -8.88 7.15
N ASN A 210 27.89 -8.66 7.48
CA ASN A 210 28.47 -9.25 8.68
C ASN A 210 27.89 -8.52 9.89
N LYS A 211 27.21 -9.24 10.80
CA LYS A 211 26.89 -8.73 12.13
C LYS A 211 28.20 -8.38 12.82
N SER A 212 28.40 -7.12 13.17
CA SER A 212 29.52 -6.69 14.01
C SER A 212 29.39 -7.35 15.39
N SER A 213 30.27 -8.29 15.70
CA SER A 213 30.50 -8.77 17.06
C SER A 213 31.17 -7.67 17.87
N CYS A 214 30.43 -7.02 18.77
CA CYS A 214 31.04 -6.45 19.97
C CYS A 214 31.12 -7.58 21.00
N GLY A 215 32.25 -8.30 21.02
CA GLY A 215 32.60 -9.25 22.07
C GLY A 215 33.70 -8.66 22.94
N LEU A 216 33.39 -8.44 24.22
CA LEU A 216 34.38 -8.35 25.29
C LEU A 216 34.73 -9.77 25.72
N GLU A 217 36.03 -9.99 25.89
CA GLU A 217 36.67 -11.25 26.25
C GLU A 217 36.36 -11.74 27.66
N GLY A 218 36.58 -13.04 27.84
CA GLY A 218 36.78 -13.74 29.11
C GLY A 218 36.29 -15.18 28.94
N GLY A 219 37.05 -16.25 29.14
CA GLY A 219 38.43 -16.49 29.55
C GLY A 219 38.55 -18.01 29.76
N ASN A 220 39.72 -18.56 29.43
CA ASN A 220 40.28 -19.90 29.71
C ASN A 220 39.41 -21.00 30.37
N ASP A 221 39.47 -22.22 29.81
CA ASP A 221 40.31 -23.27 30.42
C ASP A 221 40.63 -24.44 29.48
N SER A 222 41.74 -25.09 29.79
CA SER A 222 42.48 -26.02 28.93
C SER A 222 42.25 -27.49 29.30
N GLN A 223 42.11 -28.34 28.27
CA GLN A 223 42.62 -29.73 28.18
C GLN A 223 41.98 -30.86 29.05
N PRO A 224 42.18 -32.15 28.71
CA PRO A 224 41.44 -32.92 27.69
C PRO A 224 40.90 -34.26 28.28
N ILE A 225 40.44 -35.18 27.40
CA ILE A 225 40.48 -36.67 27.52
C ILE A 225 39.11 -37.41 27.42
N GLN A 226 39.15 -38.47 26.59
CA GLN A 226 38.41 -39.76 26.61
C GLN A 226 37.11 -39.94 25.79
N GLU A 227 37.24 -40.76 24.72
CA GLU A 227 36.27 -41.77 24.29
C GLU A 227 35.92 -42.72 25.46
N PRO A 228 34.67 -43.23 25.52
CA PRO A 228 34.33 -44.56 24.97
C PRO A 228 32.91 -44.57 24.33
N GLY A 229 32.42 -45.56 23.60
CA GLY A 229 32.88 -46.89 23.23
C GLY A 229 31.80 -47.52 22.33
N GLU A 230 32.22 -48.45 21.47
CA GLU A 230 31.36 -49.33 20.68
C GLU A 230 30.56 -50.28 21.58
N VAL A 231 29.29 -50.52 21.24
CA VAL A 231 28.67 -51.84 21.41
C VAL A 231 27.67 -52.07 20.28
N ASP A 232 27.79 -53.24 19.66
CA ASP A 232 27.00 -53.85 18.60
C ASP A 232 25.47 -53.77 18.75
N MET A 233 24.73 -53.97 17.65
CA MET A 233 23.92 -55.20 17.44
C MET A 233 23.18 -55.19 16.09
N MET A 234 23.51 -56.21 15.29
CA MET A 234 22.68 -56.99 14.36
C MET A 234 22.30 -56.41 12.99
N GLU A 235 23.04 -56.90 11.99
CA GLU A 235 22.61 -57.13 10.62
C GLU A 235 21.42 -58.10 10.57
N ASP A 236 20.36 -57.73 9.85
CA ASP A 236 19.50 -58.69 9.17
C ASP A 236 19.62 -58.45 7.67
N GLN A 237 20.06 -59.50 6.98
CA GLN A 237 20.29 -59.58 5.54
C GLN A 237 18.97 -59.79 4.80
N ASP A 238 18.60 -58.84 3.93
CA ASP A 238 17.63 -59.11 2.87
C ASP A 238 18.37 -59.39 1.54
N VAL A 239 18.25 -60.66 1.13
CA VAL A 239 18.78 -61.27 -0.09
C VAL A 239 18.05 -60.71 -1.31
N TYR A 240 18.76 -59.99 -2.20
CA TYR A 240 18.28 -59.68 -3.54
C TYR A 240 18.42 -60.91 -4.47
N PRO A 241 17.42 -61.24 -5.32
CA PRO A 241 17.58 -62.23 -6.36
C PRO A 241 18.52 -61.74 -7.47
N PRO A 242 19.42 -62.58 -8.00
CA PRO A 242 20.38 -62.18 -9.02
C PRO A 242 19.73 -62.23 -10.40
N GLY A 243 19.64 -61.09 -11.09
CA GLY A 243 19.19 -61.08 -12.48
C GLY A 243 18.77 -59.73 -13.01
N PHE A 244 19.69 -58.76 -13.09
CA PHE A 244 19.65 -57.68 -14.07
C PHE A 244 21.08 -57.14 -14.25
N GLY A 245 21.92 -57.97 -14.87
CA GLY A 245 23.14 -57.51 -15.52
C GLY A 245 22.79 -56.90 -16.88
N ASP A 246 23.53 -55.85 -17.23
CA ASP A 246 23.59 -55.17 -18.53
C ASP A 246 22.38 -54.32 -18.94
N MET A 247 22.33 -53.09 -18.42
CA MET A 247 21.91 -51.95 -19.23
C MET A 247 23.10 -51.04 -19.48
N VAL A 248 23.62 -51.15 -20.70
CA VAL A 248 24.54 -50.21 -21.33
C VAL A 248 24.01 -48.78 -21.11
N GLU A 249 24.84 -47.92 -20.55
CA GLU A 249 24.62 -46.48 -20.52
C GLU A 249 24.44 -45.98 -21.97
N HIS A 250 23.19 -45.82 -22.39
CA HIS A 250 22.87 -44.96 -23.52
C HIS A 250 23.00 -43.50 -23.07
N THR A 251 24.25 -43.06 -22.91
CA THR A 251 24.61 -41.64 -22.94
C THR A 251 24.30 -41.10 -24.33
N LYS A 252 23.07 -40.59 -24.50
CA LYS A 252 22.64 -39.54 -25.46
C LYS A 252 21.11 -39.44 -25.43
N GLN A 253 20.55 -39.03 -24.29
CA GLN A 253 19.33 -38.24 -24.30
C GLN A 253 19.73 -36.82 -23.98
N VAL A 254 19.55 -35.94 -24.95
CA VAL A 254 19.54 -34.49 -24.74
C VAL A 254 18.52 -34.24 -23.62
N HIS A 255 19.00 -33.90 -22.42
CA HIS A 255 18.15 -33.40 -21.36
C HIS A 255 17.63 -32.04 -21.83
N VAL A 256 16.51 -32.06 -22.55
CA VAL A 256 15.68 -30.88 -22.73
C VAL A 256 15.19 -30.53 -21.33
N GLU A 257 15.76 -29.50 -20.72
CA GLU A 257 15.18 -28.87 -19.52
C GLU A 257 13.75 -28.46 -19.87
N ARG A 258 12.78 -29.32 -19.57
CA ARG A 258 11.36 -28.98 -19.64
C ARG A 258 11.12 -27.97 -18.52
N LYS A 259 11.22 -26.68 -18.85
CA LYS A 259 10.83 -25.57 -17.96
C LYS A 259 9.43 -25.88 -17.40
N VAL A 260 9.32 -25.85 -16.07
CA VAL A 260 8.05 -26.01 -15.37
C VAL A 260 7.11 -24.90 -15.82
N ASP A 261 5.92 -25.26 -16.32
CA ASP A 261 4.90 -24.29 -16.69
C ASP A 261 4.30 -23.65 -15.43
N ILE A 262 4.81 -22.47 -15.09
CA ILE A 262 4.36 -21.69 -13.92
C ILE A 262 2.87 -21.37 -14.02
N ALA A 263 2.36 -21.08 -15.22
CA ALA A 263 0.95 -20.76 -15.42
C ALA A 263 0.07 -21.98 -15.14
N PHE A 264 0.53 -23.18 -15.54
CA PHE A 264 -0.12 -24.45 -15.19
C PHE A 264 -0.19 -24.65 -13.66
N PHE A 265 0.92 -24.45 -12.95
CA PHE A 265 0.93 -24.61 -11.49
C PHE A 265 0.06 -23.59 -10.75
N ILE A 266 0.04 -22.33 -11.20
CA ILE A 266 -0.86 -21.31 -10.63
C ILE A 266 -2.32 -21.75 -10.79
N LYS A 267 -2.71 -22.21 -12.00
CA LYS A 267 -4.08 -22.67 -12.26
C LYS A 267 -4.47 -23.88 -11.41
N LEU A 268 -3.56 -24.85 -11.22
CA LEU A 268 -3.80 -26.00 -10.35
C LEU A 268 -3.93 -25.59 -8.87
N THR A 269 -3.13 -24.63 -8.42
CA THR A 269 -3.10 -24.17 -7.03
C THR A 269 -4.28 -23.24 -6.70
N ALA A 270 -4.87 -22.57 -7.69
CA ALA A 270 -5.91 -21.57 -7.49
C ALA A 270 -7.13 -22.10 -6.72
N ARG A 271 -7.63 -23.30 -7.04
CA ARG A 271 -8.82 -23.87 -6.38
C ARG A 271 -8.57 -24.24 -4.91
N PRO A 272 -7.50 -25.00 -4.57
CA PRO A 272 -7.12 -25.22 -3.18
C PRO A 272 -6.94 -23.91 -2.40
N ALA A 273 -6.22 -22.94 -2.97
CA ALA A 273 -6.00 -21.65 -2.33
C ALA A 273 -7.32 -20.89 -2.06
N LEU A 274 -8.22 -20.84 -3.06
CA LEU A 274 -9.54 -20.22 -2.93
C LEU A 274 -10.40 -20.86 -1.82
N ALA A 275 -10.30 -22.17 -1.62
CA ALA A 275 -11.03 -22.86 -0.55
C ALA A 275 -10.57 -22.43 0.86
N MET A 276 -9.32 -21.97 0.99
CA MET A 276 -8.74 -21.47 2.24
C MET A 276 -9.15 -20.02 2.53
N VAL A 277 -9.55 -19.24 1.52
CA VAL A 277 -9.94 -17.84 1.70
C VAL A 277 -11.39 -17.73 2.18
N LYS A 278 -11.62 -17.06 3.31
CA LYS A 278 -12.94 -16.96 3.96
C LYS A 278 -13.40 -15.52 4.12
N ASP A 279 -14.72 -15.33 4.01
CA ASP A 279 -15.45 -14.13 4.41
C ASP A 279 -16.52 -14.52 5.45
N PRO A 280 -16.20 -14.46 6.76
CA PRO A 280 -17.11 -14.94 7.80
C PRO A 280 -18.50 -14.27 7.79
N GLU A 281 -18.53 -12.98 7.40
CA GLU A 281 -19.75 -12.16 7.38
C GLU A 281 -20.41 -12.09 5.99
N ASP A 282 -19.76 -12.59 4.93
CA ASP A 282 -20.23 -12.46 3.55
C ASP A 282 -19.91 -13.70 2.70
N SER A 283 -20.71 -14.75 2.87
CA SER A 283 -20.60 -15.98 2.07
C SER A 283 -20.83 -15.75 0.56
N GLY A 284 -21.54 -14.68 0.19
CA GLY A 284 -21.77 -14.29 -1.20
C GLY A 284 -20.45 -13.90 -1.87
N ARG A 285 -19.65 -13.08 -1.19
CA ARG A 285 -18.35 -12.62 -1.70
C ARG A 285 -17.39 -13.75 -1.99
N THR A 286 -17.37 -14.79 -1.16
CA THR A 286 -16.51 -15.97 -1.41
C THR A 286 -16.83 -16.62 -2.76
N THR A 287 -18.12 -16.74 -3.10
CA THR A 287 -18.56 -17.33 -4.38
C THR A 287 -18.23 -16.41 -5.57
N GLU A 288 -18.43 -15.10 -5.41
CA GLU A 288 -18.08 -14.11 -6.43
C GLU A 288 -16.57 -14.11 -6.73
N ARG A 289 -15.73 -14.11 -5.69
CA ARG A 289 -14.27 -14.15 -5.81
C ARG A 289 -13.80 -15.34 -6.64
N VAL A 290 -14.39 -16.52 -6.44
CA VAL A 290 -14.07 -17.71 -7.23
C VAL A 290 -14.35 -17.48 -8.71
N LYS A 291 -15.49 -16.89 -9.06
CA LYS A 291 -15.84 -16.57 -10.46
C LYS A 291 -14.86 -15.58 -11.06
N ILE A 292 -14.61 -14.47 -10.35
CA ILE A 292 -13.69 -13.40 -10.79
C ILE A 292 -12.30 -13.96 -11.04
N LEU A 293 -11.73 -14.70 -10.09
CA LEU A 293 -10.38 -15.24 -10.24
C LEU A 293 -10.28 -16.29 -11.34
N LEU A 294 -11.28 -17.17 -11.48
CA LEU A 294 -11.27 -18.13 -12.59
C LEU A 294 -11.29 -17.41 -13.94
N GLU A 295 -12.04 -16.33 -14.08
CA GLU A 295 -12.04 -15.55 -15.32
C GLU A 295 -10.67 -14.88 -15.58
N LEU A 296 -10.13 -14.18 -14.58
CA LEU A 296 -8.83 -13.50 -14.68
C LEU A 296 -7.65 -14.45 -14.96
N LEU A 297 -7.68 -15.67 -14.42
CA LEU A 297 -6.62 -16.67 -14.64
C LEU A 297 -6.69 -17.31 -16.03
N HIS A 298 -7.83 -17.23 -16.73
CA HIS A 298 -8.06 -17.87 -18.03
C HIS A 298 -8.05 -16.89 -19.22
N GLN A 299 -7.94 -15.58 -19.00
CA GLN A 299 -7.84 -14.60 -20.08
C GLN A 299 -6.60 -14.87 -20.96
N GLU A 300 -6.81 -15.00 -22.29
CA GLU A 300 -5.74 -15.20 -23.26
C GLU A 300 -5.01 -13.89 -23.53
N THR A 301 -3.73 -13.82 -23.16
CA THR A 301 -2.91 -12.62 -23.31
C THR A 301 -2.14 -12.65 -24.62
N LYS A 302 -2.81 -12.38 -25.75
CA LYS A 302 -2.11 -12.15 -27.03
C LYS A 302 -1.71 -10.68 -27.12
N GLY A 303 -0.46 -10.37 -26.75
CA GLY A 303 0.18 -9.07 -27.03
C GLY A 303 0.19 -8.04 -25.89
N GLU A 304 -0.38 -8.34 -24.73
CA GLU A 304 -0.33 -7.43 -23.57
C GLU A 304 0.99 -7.54 -22.80
N LYS A 305 1.56 -6.38 -22.42
CA LYS A 305 2.88 -6.28 -21.75
C LYS A 305 2.85 -6.69 -20.28
N LEU A 306 1.69 -6.58 -19.62
CA LEU A 306 1.46 -6.91 -18.21
C LEU A 306 0.11 -7.59 -18.07
N ASN A 307 0.03 -8.65 -17.27
CA ASN A 307 -1.23 -9.33 -17.00
C ASN A 307 -1.31 -9.84 -15.55
N PHE A 308 -2.50 -10.28 -15.16
CA PHE A 308 -2.79 -10.75 -13.80
C PHE A 308 -1.97 -11.99 -13.43
N MET A 309 -1.88 -12.99 -14.33
CA MET A 309 -1.14 -14.24 -14.12
C MET A 309 0.35 -14.00 -13.84
N GLN A 310 0.98 -13.08 -14.57
CA GLN A 310 2.37 -12.68 -14.36
C GLN A 310 2.56 -12.03 -12.99
N GLY A 311 1.63 -11.16 -12.58
CA GLY A 311 1.64 -10.52 -11.26
C GLY A 311 1.58 -11.54 -10.13
N ILE A 312 0.68 -12.52 -10.22
CA ILE A 312 0.58 -13.64 -9.26
C ILE A 312 1.88 -14.46 -9.25
N GLY A 313 2.41 -14.81 -10.41
CA GLY A 313 3.66 -15.58 -10.50
C GLY A 313 4.86 -14.87 -9.87
N ARG A 314 4.98 -13.55 -10.07
CA ARG A 314 6.04 -12.73 -9.43
C ARG A 314 5.90 -12.69 -7.91
N HIS A 315 4.68 -12.56 -7.40
CA HIS A 315 4.41 -12.56 -5.96
C HIS A 315 4.69 -13.92 -5.33
N LEU A 316 4.25 -15.00 -5.94
CA LEU A 316 4.55 -16.36 -5.47
C LEU A 316 6.05 -16.61 -5.43
N ALA A 317 6.79 -16.23 -6.49
CA ALA A 317 8.24 -16.38 -6.52
C ALA A 317 8.94 -15.57 -5.41
N ALA A 318 8.51 -14.32 -5.18
CA ALA A 318 9.08 -13.47 -4.13
C ALA A 318 8.83 -14.04 -2.73
N LEU A 319 7.59 -14.45 -2.43
CA LEU A 319 7.21 -14.99 -1.12
C LEU A 319 7.79 -16.38 -0.86
N MET A 320 7.88 -17.24 -1.88
CA MET A 320 8.56 -18.54 -1.76
C MET A 320 10.04 -18.37 -1.45
N LYS A 321 10.69 -17.40 -2.09
CA LYS A 321 12.09 -17.08 -1.81
C LYS A 321 12.27 -16.59 -0.37
N GLU A 322 11.42 -15.69 0.10
CA GLU A 322 11.45 -15.20 1.48
C GLU A 322 11.23 -16.34 2.49
N LYS A 323 10.29 -17.26 2.19
CA LYS A 323 10.05 -18.47 2.98
C LYS A 323 11.28 -19.37 3.06
N GLU A 324 11.91 -19.67 1.92
CA GLU A 324 13.11 -20.52 1.85
C GLU A 324 14.28 -19.90 2.63
N GLU A 325 14.47 -18.58 2.52
CA GLU A 325 15.45 -17.83 3.29
C GLU A 325 15.16 -17.88 4.80
N THR A 326 13.88 -17.77 5.19
CA THR A 326 13.45 -17.81 6.59
C THR A 326 13.64 -19.21 7.21
N MET A 327 13.38 -20.26 6.44
CA MET A 327 13.54 -21.65 6.89
C MET A 327 14.98 -22.19 6.76
N GLY A 328 15.86 -21.46 6.08
CA GLY A 328 17.25 -21.91 5.83
C GLY A 328 17.35 -23.18 4.97
N GLN A 329 16.34 -23.45 4.14
CA GLN A 329 16.27 -24.64 3.28
C GLN A 329 16.08 -24.23 1.82
N SER A 330 16.79 -24.90 0.90
CA SER A 330 16.60 -24.67 -0.54
C SER A 330 15.35 -25.37 -1.06
N ALA A 331 14.83 -24.86 -2.19
CA ALA A 331 13.72 -25.47 -2.92
C ALA A 331 13.93 -26.97 -3.19
N GLU A 332 15.14 -27.33 -3.59
CA GLU A 332 15.52 -28.70 -3.92
C GLU A 332 15.47 -29.62 -2.70
N THR A 333 16.02 -29.17 -1.57
CA THR A 333 16.11 -29.97 -0.34
C THR A 333 14.73 -30.34 0.19
N TRP A 334 13.81 -29.37 0.32
CA TRP A 334 12.48 -29.68 0.84
C TRP A 334 11.64 -30.45 -0.16
N LEU A 335 11.76 -30.17 -1.47
CA LEU A 335 10.98 -30.86 -2.48
C LEU A 335 11.38 -32.33 -2.58
N TYR A 336 12.68 -32.63 -2.54
CA TYR A 336 13.18 -34.00 -2.51
C TYR A 336 12.71 -34.73 -1.25
N ALA A 337 12.87 -34.11 -0.07
CA ALA A 337 12.48 -34.71 1.20
C ALA A 337 10.97 -34.99 1.29
N GLU A 338 10.13 -34.14 0.73
CA GLU A 338 8.67 -34.30 0.77
C GLU A 338 8.16 -35.29 -0.29
N ALA A 339 8.61 -35.15 -1.54
CA ALA A 339 8.12 -35.96 -2.65
C ALA A 339 8.57 -37.44 -2.59
N THR A 340 9.61 -37.74 -1.82
CA THR A 340 10.12 -39.12 -1.63
C THR A 340 9.48 -39.85 -0.45
N LYS A 341 8.63 -39.18 0.35
CA LYS A 341 7.91 -39.83 1.45
C LYS A 341 7.01 -40.95 0.93
N ARG A 342 7.07 -42.10 1.58
CA ARG A 342 6.28 -43.30 1.21
C ARG A 342 4.79 -42.98 1.12
N ASP A 343 4.26 -42.21 2.06
CA ASP A 343 2.83 -41.83 2.10
C ASP A 343 2.43 -40.91 0.93
N CYS A 344 3.31 -39.98 0.55
CA CYS A 344 3.10 -39.08 -0.60
C CYS A 344 3.09 -39.85 -1.94
N ILE A 345 4.00 -40.81 -2.11
CA ILE A 345 4.07 -41.63 -3.33
C ILE A 345 2.87 -42.58 -3.41
N ASN A 346 2.51 -43.23 -2.30
CA ASN A 346 1.38 -44.17 -2.25
C ASN A 346 0.03 -43.49 -2.51
N SER A 347 -0.16 -42.27 -2.00
CA SER A 347 -1.39 -41.50 -2.23
C SER A 347 -1.46 -40.91 -3.65
N ALA A 348 -0.35 -40.44 -4.21
CA ALA A 348 -0.32 -39.84 -5.54
C ALA A 348 -0.18 -40.87 -6.70
N GLY A 349 0.29 -42.08 -6.40
CA GLY A 349 0.47 -43.21 -7.32
C GLY A 349 1.75 -43.16 -8.16
N THR A 350 2.28 -41.97 -8.48
CA THR A 350 3.57 -41.83 -9.19
C THR A 350 4.41 -40.72 -8.57
N PHE A 351 5.74 -40.81 -8.69
CA PHE A 351 6.66 -39.77 -8.20
C PHE A 351 6.35 -38.39 -8.81
N TRP A 352 6.04 -38.34 -10.12
CA TRP A 352 5.69 -37.09 -10.79
C TRP A 352 4.43 -36.43 -10.19
N ARG A 353 3.40 -37.24 -9.87
CA ARG A 353 2.19 -36.73 -9.20
C ARG A 353 2.47 -36.32 -7.76
N ALA A 354 3.28 -37.09 -7.02
CA ALA A 354 3.69 -36.74 -5.65
C ALA A 354 4.43 -35.41 -5.61
N ARG A 355 5.41 -35.20 -6.51
CA ARG A 355 6.14 -33.94 -6.65
C ARG A 355 5.20 -32.77 -6.94
N ASN A 356 4.30 -32.91 -7.92
CA ASN A 356 3.36 -31.84 -8.26
C ASN A 356 2.42 -31.51 -7.09
N GLN A 357 1.95 -32.53 -6.37
CA GLN A 357 1.11 -32.37 -5.18
C GLN A 357 1.85 -31.61 -4.07
N CYS A 358 3.11 -31.97 -3.80
CA CYS A 358 3.95 -31.26 -2.81
C CYS A 358 4.09 -29.77 -3.17
N ILE A 359 4.30 -29.46 -4.44
CA ILE A 359 4.38 -28.06 -4.92
C ILE A 359 3.05 -27.34 -4.67
N ILE A 360 1.92 -27.94 -5.06
CA ILE A 360 0.59 -27.36 -4.89
C ILE A 360 0.30 -27.10 -3.41
N GLU A 361 0.59 -28.06 -2.53
CA GLU A 361 0.37 -27.94 -1.08
C GLU A 361 1.17 -26.79 -0.47
N LYS A 362 2.44 -26.60 -0.88
CA LYS A 362 3.26 -25.48 -0.40
C LYS A 362 2.85 -24.13 -0.98
N LEU A 363 2.36 -24.09 -2.22
CA LEU A 363 1.93 -22.84 -2.85
C LEU A 363 0.53 -22.39 -2.44
N SER A 364 -0.36 -23.33 -2.07
CA SER A 364 -1.77 -23.06 -1.75
C SER A 364 -1.98 -21.99 -0.67
N PRO A 365 -1.37 -22.09 0.54
CA PRO A 365 -1.57 -21.09 1.59
C PRO A 365 -0.97 -19.72 1.22
N ILE A 366 0.16 -19.70 0.50
CA ILE A 366 0.78 -18.44 0.04
C ILE A 366 -0.13 -17.77 -0.99
N LEU A 367 -0.65 -18.52 -1.95
CA LEU A 367 -1.60 -18.01 -2.95
C LEU A 367 -2.90 -17.54 -2.28
N ALA A 368 -3.39 -18.26 -1.27
CA ALA A 368 -4.57 -17.84 -0.50
C ALA A 368 -4.31 -16.50 0.21
N GLY A 369 -3.13 -16.35 0.83
CA GLY A 369 -2.66 -15.11 1.42
C GLY A 369 -2.60 -13.95 0.43
N ILE A 370 -1.99 -14.16 -0.74
CA ILE A 370 -1.97 -13.18 -1.83
C ILE A 370 -3.40 -12.79 -2.21
N ILE A 371 -4.26 -13.76 -2.55
CA ILE A 371 -5.64 -13.52 -2.97
C ILE A 371 -6.40 -12.70 -1.92
N ALA A 372 -6.26 -13.04 -0.64
CA ALA A 372 -6.92 -12.32 0.44
C ALA A 372 -6.47 -10.85 0.52
N GLN A 373 -5.19 -10.56 0.27
CA GLN A 373 -4.70 -9.19 0.21
C GLN A 373 -5.22 -8.46 -1.04
N LEU A 374 -5.24 -9.12 -2.20
CA LEU A 374 -5.69 -8.52 -3.46
C LEU A 374 -7.19 -8.21 -3.49
N ASP A 375 -7.99 -9.00 -2.77
CA ASP A 375 -9.44 -8.82 -2.67
C ASP A 375 -9.90 -7.99 -1.46
N THR A 376 -8.97 -7.41 -0.72
CA THR A 376 -9.26 -6.43 0.34
C THR A 376 -10.23 -5.36 -0.21
N ASN A 377 -11.32 -5.08 0.50
CA ASN A 377 -12.36 -4.12 0.10
C ASN A 377 -12.95 -4.37 -1.31
N SER A 378 -13.10 -5.65 -1.69
CA SER A 378 -13.61 -6.07 -3.01
C SER A 378 -12.79 -5.53 -4.19
N ASN A 379 -11.50 -5.28 -3.99
CA ASN A 379 -10.63 -4.63 -4.97
C ASN A 379 -10.41 -5.42 -6.28
N LEU A 380 -10.67 -6.74 -6.31
CA LEU A 380 -10.67 -7.51 -7.57
C LEU A 380 -11.79 -7.08 -8.53
N ASP A 381 -12.87 -6.48 -8.03
CA ASP A 381 -13.98 -5.98 -8.85
C ASP A 381 -13.52 -4.92 -9.83
N LEU A 382 -12.56 -4.07 -9.41
CA LEU A 382 -11.99 -3.02 -10.25
C LEU A 382 -11.26 -3.59 -11.47
N LEU A 383 -10.61 -4.75 -11.32
CA LEU A 383 -9.87 -5.35 -12.43
C LEU A 383 -10.80 -5.98 -13.47
N ILE A 384 -11.88 -6.64 -13.02
CA ILE A 384 -12.79 -7.39 -13.91
C ILE A 384 -13.90 -6.50 -14.50
N GLN A 385 -14.38 -5.48 -13.78
CA GLN A 385 -15.50 -4.64 -14.22
C GLN A 385 -15.05 -3.44 -15.08
N ARG A 386 -13.81 -2.98 -14.93
CA ARG A 386 -13.31 -1.79 -15.64
C ARG A 386 -12.72 -2.17 -16.99
N ASP A 387 -12.87 -1.25 -17.95
CA ASP A 387 -12.34 -1.42 -19.29
C ASP A 387 -10.80 -1.55 -19.27
N PRO A 388 -10.17 -2.44 -20.07
CA PRO A 388 -8.72 -2.60 -20.11
C PRO A 388 -7.93 -1.33 -20.43
N SER A 389 -8.54 -0.37 -21.13
CA SER A 389 -7.92 0.92 -21.45
C SER A 389 -8.05 1.96 -20.32
N SER A 390 -8.89 1.70 -19.32
CA SER A 390 -9.11 2.58 -18.17
C SER A 390 -7.86 2.73 -17.30
N TRP A 391 -7.77 3.85 -16.59
CA TRP A 391 -6.64 4.10 -15.71
C TRP A 391 -6.67 3.20 -14.48
N GLU A 392 -7.87 2.83 -14.00
CA GLU A 392 -8.06 1.90 -12.89
C GLU A 392 -7.46 0.54 -13.22
N HIS A 393 -7.81 -0.02 -14.39
CA HIS A 393 -7.32 -1.32 -14.84
C HIS A 393 -5.80 -1.31 -15.02
N LYS A 394 -5.25 -0.27 -15.68
CA LYS A 394 -3.81 -0.11 -15.88
C LYS A 394 -3.04 0.03 -14.56
N LEU A 395 -3.54 0.85 -13.64
CA LEU A 395 -2.92 1.04 -12.33
C LEU A 395 -2.92 -0.26 -11.53
N TRP A 396 -4.04 -0.98 -11.53
CA TRP A 396 -4.17 -2.27 -10.86
C TRP A 396 -3.11 -3.26 -11.36
N LEU A 397 -2.99 -3.41 -12.70
CA LEU A 397 -2.01 -4.31 -13.32
C LEU A 397 -0.56 -3.89 -13.09
N GLU A 398 -0.25 -2.60 -13.05
CA GLU A 398 1.10 -2.10 -12.76
C GLU A 398 1.51 -2.33 -11.30
N ILE A 399 0.57 -2.17 -10.35
CA ILE A 399 0.83 -2.46 -8.93
C ILE A 399 1.07 -3.96 -8.72
N ILE A 400 0.19 -4.84 -9.20
CA ILE A 400 0.34 -6.30 -8.99
C ILE A 400 1.56 -6.89 -9.69
N ASN A 401 2.06 -6.27 -10.76
CA ASN A 401 3.26 -6.75 -11.43
C ASN A 401 4.55 -6.29 -10.76
N ASN A 402 4.46 -5.56 -9.64
CA ASN A 402 5.59 -5.07 -8.86
C ASN A 402 5.48 -5.50 -7.39
N PRO A 403 6.07 -6.65 -6.99
CA PRO A 403 5.99 -7.15 -5.62
C PRO A 403 6.51 -6.17 -4.56
N SER A 404 7.51 -5.34 -4.91
CA SER A 404 8.01 -4.30 -4.01
C SER A 404 7.05 -3.12 -3.84
N ALA A 405 6.04 -2.97 -4.70
CA ALA A 405 5.01 -1.93 -4.57
C ALA A 405 3.89 -2.37 -3.63
N THR A 406 3.44 -3.63 -3.73
CA THR A 406 2.35 -4.19 -2.89
C THR A 406 2.75 -4.40 -1.43
N GLN A 407 4.06 -4.57 -1.16
CA GLN A 407 4.61 -4.81 0.18
C GLN A 407 3.96 -6.00 0.90
N ILE A 408 3.57 -7.03 0.15
CA ILE A 408 3.12 -8.31 0.71
C ILE A 408 4.35 -9.07 1.15
N GLU A 409 4.46 -9.36 2.43
CA GLU A 409 5.56 -10.11 3.04
C GLU A 409 5.12 -11.51 3.46
N TYR A 410 6.06 -12.46 3.55
CA TYR A 410 5.75 -13.82 3.97
C TYR A 410 5.14 -13.87 5.38
N SER A 411 5.58 -12.96 6.26
CA SER A 411 5.03 -12.76 7.60
C SER A 411 3.51 -12.51 7.62
N MET A 412 2.95 -11.94 6.56
CA MET A 412 1.53 -11.61 6.45
C MET A 412 0.67 -12.80 6.00
N VAL A 413 1.28 -13.86 5.47
CA VAL A 413 0.59 -15.06 4.96
C VAL A 413 0.77 -16.29 5.86
N VAL A 414 1.48 -16.14 6.98
CA VAL A 414 1.69 -17.19 8.00
C VAL A 414 1.18 -16.77 9.37
N SER A 415 0.96 -17.76 10.25
CA SER A 415 0.55 -17.53 11.62
C SER A 415 1.68 -16.83 12.42
N PRO A 416 1.42 -15.66 13.02
CA PRO A 416 2.44 -14.94 13.80
C PRO A 416 2.97 -15.72 15.00
N LYS A 417 2.19 -16.68 15.52
CA LYS A 417 2.51 -17.44 16.74
C LYS A 417 3.27 -18.73 16.48
N LYS A 418 2.94 -19.41 15.38
CA LYS A 418 3.47 -20.75 15.07
C LYS A 418 4.48 -20.74 13.93
N GLN A 419 4.57 -19.65 13.16
CA GLN A 419 5.29 -19.58 11.88
C GLN A 419 4.88 -20.70 10.91
N GLU A 420 3.64 -21.18 11.05
CA GLU A 420 3.03 -22.17 10.18
C GLU A 420 2.02 -21.48 9.26
N GLU A 421 1.86 -22.05 8.07
CA GLU A 421 0.90 -21.62 7.08
C GLU A 421 -0.54 -21.73 7.61
N LEU A 422 -1.33 -20.69 7.41
CA LEU A 422 -2.69 -20.65 7.94
C LEU A 422 -3.59 -21.62 7.15
N PRO A 423 -4.36 -22.49 7.83
CA PRO A 423 -5.32 -23.37 7.15
C PRO A 423 -6.48 -22.58 6.53
N GLU A 424 -6.80 -21.41 7.10
CA GLU A 424 -7.80 -20.48 6.60
C GLU A 424 -7.29 -19.04 6.67
N VAL A 425 -7.58 -18.25 5.62
CA VAL A 425 -7.16 -16.85 5.49
C VAL A 425 -8.41 -15.97 5.38
N ILE A 426 -8.58 -15.05 6.33
CA ILE A 426 -9.71 -14.13 6.34
C ILE A 426 -9.36 -12.88 5.53
N VAL A 427 -10.22 -12.51 4.58
CA VAL A 427 -10.12 -11.21 3.88
C VAL A 427 -10.51 -10.10 4.85
N LYS A 428 -9.55 -9.25 5.20
CA LYS A 428 -9.75 -8.14 6.13
C LYS A 428 -10.28 -6.91 5.39
N GLY A 429 -11.15 -6.15 6.06
CA GLY A 429 -11.46 -4.78 5.64
C GLY A 429 -10.41 -3.81 6.17
N THR A 430 -10.20 -2.71 5.46
CA THR A 430 -9.32 -1.61 5.92
C THR A 430 -10.07 -0.33 6.21
N GLY A 431 -11.41 -0.37 6.21
CA GLY A 431 -12.24 0.71 6.68
C GLY A 431 -12.01 0.99 8.15
N CYS A 432 -12.59 2.09 8.63
CA CYS A 432 -12.62 2.45 10.05
C CYS A 432 -13.15 1.25 10.86
N ASP A 433 -12.53 0.96 12.00
CA ASP A 433 -12.79 -0.23 12.83
C ASP A 433 -12.64 -1.59 12.12
N GLY A 434 -11.96 -1.64 10.97
CA GLY A 434 -11.75 -2.85 10.18
C GLY A 434 -12.92 -3.21 9.25
N LEU A 435 -13.88 -2.29 9.05
CA LEU A 435 -15.03 -2.49 8.17
C LEU A 435 -14.60 -2.70 6.71
N LYS A 436 -15.39 -3.48 5.97
CA LYS A 436 -15.24 -3.63 4.52
C LYS A 436 -16.04 -2.54 3.80
N PHE A 437 -15.50 -2.05 2.70
CA PHE A 437 -16.19 -1.15 1.77
C PHE A 437 -15.91 -1.56 0.33
N LYS A 438 -16.64 -1.03 -0.63
CA LYS A 438 -16.39 -1.27 -2.07
C LYS A 438 -15.37 -0.25 -2.58
N ALA A 439 -14.16 -0.70 -2.85
CA ALA A 439 -13.08 0.17 -3.33
C ALA A 439 -13.42 0.77 -4.70
N LEU A 440 -13.18 2.08 -4.85
CA LEU A 440 -13.23 2.80 -6.12
C LEU A 440 -11.84 3.04 -6.70
N MET A 441 -10.81 3.09 -5.85
CA MET A 441 -9.42 3.31 -6.23
C MET A 441 -8.61 2.00 -6.05
N PRO A 442 -7.87 1.54 -7.06
CA PRO A 442 -7.02 0.35 -6.94
C PRO A 442 -6.05 0.48 -5.77
N PHE A 443 -6.10 -0.48 -4.85
CA PHE A 443 -5.20 -0.55 -3.69
C PHE A 443 -5.18 0.73 -2.82
N SER A 444 -6.35 1.38 -2.65
CA SER A 444 -6.47 2.62 -1.88
C SER A 444 -5.85 2.58 -0.47
N TRP A 445 -5.98 1.45 0.23
CA TRP A 445 -5.39 1.24 1.56
C TRP A 445 -3.86 1.21 1.57
N LEU A 446 -3.25 0.76 0.47
CA LEU A 446 -1.80 0.72 0.33
C LEU A 446 -1.26 2.14 0.13
N ILE A 447 -1.94 2.92 -0.71
CA ILE A 447 -1.65 4.35 -0.91
C ILE A 447 -1.83 5.10 0.42
N TYR A 448 -2.94 4.84 1.13
CA TYR A 448 -3.20 5.42 2.44
C TYR A 448 -2.07 5.11 3.43
N ARG A 449 -1.73 3.84 3.62
CA ARG A 449 -0.68 3.42 4.57
C ARG A 449 0.66 4.06 4.26
N LEU A 450 1.04 4.12 2.98
CA LEU A 450 2.28 4.75 2.55
C LEU A 450 2.33 6.23 2.95
N ILE A 451 1.29 6.98 2.57
CA ILE A 451 1.25 8.43 2.82
C ILE A 451 1.12 8.72 4.31
N ASP A 452 0.24 8.02 5.03
CA ASP A 452 0.02 8.18 6.47
C ASP A 452 1.30 7.88 7.27
N GLN A 453 2.03 6.80 6.94
CA GLN A 453 3.29 6.46 7.58
C GLN A 453 4.37 7.54 7.36
N ILE A 454 4.49 8.07 6.14
CA ILE A 454 5.43 9.15 5.84
C ILE A 454 5.03 10.42 6.58
N LEU A 455 3.76 10.80 6.54
CA LEU A 455 3.24 12.01 7.19
C LEU A 455 3.48 12.00 8.71
N ARG A 456 3.17 10.89 9.38
CA ARG A 456 3.44 10.72 10.83
C ARG A 456 4.93 10.81 11.15
N THR A 457 5.78 10.26 10.29
CA THR A 457 7.24 10.33 10.47
C THR A 457 7.75 11.76 10.34
N SER A 458 7.22 12.53 9.38
CA SER A 458 7.59 13.93 9.15
C SER A 458 7.08 14.88 10.24
N GLN A 459 5.85 14.71 10.73
CA GLN A 459 5.26 15.53 11.79
C GLN A 459 6.02 15.43 13.14
N ASN A 460 6.71 14.32 13.39
CA ASN A 460 7.54 14.14 14.58
C ASN A 460 8.83 14.99 14.57
N ILE A 461 9.23 15.50 13.40
CA ILE A 461 10.51 16.19 13.20
C ILE A 461 10.29 17.71 13.14
N GLU A 462 9.18 18.20 12.58
CA GLU A 462 8.94 19.63 12.33
C GLU A 462 7.57 20.08 12.89
N LYS A 463 7.58 20.82 14.02
CA LYS A 463 6.35 21.23 14.75
C LYS A 463 5.68 22.53 14.23
N HIS A 464 6.26 23.22 13.26
CA HIS A 464 5.79 24.55 12.80
C HIS A 464 5.85 24.75 11.29
N VAL A 465 5.34 23.78 10.51
CA VAL A 465 5.32 23.85 9.05
C VAL A 465 3.90 24.06 8.56
N ASN A 466 3.71 24.98 7.61
CA ASN A 466 2.41 25.20 6.98
C ASN A 466 1.96 23.95 6.19
N VAL A 467 0.65 23.74 6.01
CA VAL A 467 0.07 22.57 5.31
C VAL A 467 0.66 22.40 3.92
N GLN A 468 0.81 23.49 3.14
CA GLN A 468 1.38 23.45 1.80
C GLN A 468 2.84 22.95 1.80
N GLU A 469 3.66 23.44 2.74
CA GLU A 469 5.06 23.01 2.88
C GLU A 469 5.15 21.54 3.32
N SER A 470 4.27 21.11 4.23
CA SER A 470 4.15 19.71 4.65
C SER A 470 3.75 18.80 3.48
N VAL A 471 2.84 19.25 2.61
CA VAL A 471 2.45 18.48 1.41
C VAL A 471 3.64 18.33 0.47
N MET A 472 4.40 19.40 0.24
CA MET A 472 5.59 19.37 -0.63
C MET A 472 6.68 18.46 -0.08
N SER A 473 6.98 18.51 1.23
CA SER A 473 8.02 17.68 1.83
C SER A 473 7.67 16.19 1.78
N VAL A 474 6.41 15.84 2.06
CA VAL A 474 5.91 14.46 1.98
C VAL A 474 5.87 13.97 0.53
N LEU A 475 5.43 14.80 -0.42
CA LEU A 475 5.38 14.44 -1.84
C LEU A 475 6.75 13.99 -2.36
N VAL A 476 7.82 14.73 -2.03
CA VAL A 476 9.20 14.40 -2.45
C VAL A 476 9.64 13.02 -1.94
N ILE A 477 9.17 12.60 -0.75
CA ILE A 477 9.48 11.29 -0.20
C ILE A 477 8.64 10.21 -0.90
N VAL A 478 7.34 10.46 -1.10
CA VAL A 478 6.42 9.54 -1.79
C VAL A 478 6.94 9.22 -3.20
N GLU A 479 7.34 10.23 -3.98
CA GLU A 479 7.85 10.06 -5.35
C GLU A 479 9.14 9.21 -5.44
N LYS A 480 9.91 9.11 -4.35
CA LYS A 480 11.11 8.26 -4.31
C LYS A 480 10.79 6.77 -4.08
N THR A 481 9.63 6.48 -3.51
CA THR A 481 9.22 5.10 -3.20
C THR A 481 8.85 4.30 -4.44
N THR A 482 8.85 2.96 -4.34
CA THR A 482 8.47 2.06 -5.43
C THR A 482 7.03 2.31 -5.89
N LEU A 483 6.09 2.39 -4.94
CA LEU A 483 4.68 2.65 -5.22
C LEU A 483 4.46 4.08 -5.76
N GLY A 484 5.13 5.09 -5.22
CA GLY A 484 5.02 6.47 -5.73
C GLY A 484 5.44 6.60 -7.19
N LYS A 485 6.51 5.91 -7.61
CA LYS A 485 6.92 5.86 -9.02
C LYS A 485 5.89 5.19 -9.92
N VAL A 486 5.23 4.14 -9.45
CA VAL A 486 4.13 3.48 -10.17
C VAL A 486 2.96 4.43 -10.32
N LEU A 487 2.54 5.10 -9.23
CA LEU A 487 1.46 6.09 -9.26
C LEU A 487 1.76 7.22 -10.24
N GLN A 488 2.97 7.79 -10.20
CA GLN A 488 3.35 8.89 -11.09
C GLN A 488 3.37 8.48 -12.56
N LYS A 489 3.87 7.27 -12.87
CA LYS A 489 3.87 6.70 -14.21
C LYS A 489 2.45 6.47 -14.75
N CYS A 490 1.55 5.95 -13.93
CA CYS A 490 0.19 5.58 -14.38
C CYS A 490 -0.79 6.75 -14.41
N LEU A 491 -0.59 7.75 -13.53
CA LEU A 491 -1.60 8.78 -13.27
C LEU A 491 -1.22 10.16 -13.83
N SER A 492 -0.04 10.32 -14.45
CA SER A 492 0.43 11.60 -15.01
C SER A 492 -0.48 12.16 -16.11
N GLU A 493 -1.11 11.29 -16.89
CA GLU A 493 -1.96 11.66 -18.03
C GLU A 493 -3.46 11.56 -17.71
N VAL A 494 -3.81 11.16 -16.48
CA VAL A 494 -5.18 10.96 -16.04
C VAL A 494 -5.76 12.26 -15.52
N LYS A 495 -7.06 12.50 -15.76
CA LYS A 495 -7.75 13.66 -15.20
C LYS A 495 -7.73 13.58 -13.67
N VAL A 496 -7.17 14.60 -13.04
CA VAL A 496 -7.00 14.68 -11.58
C VAL A 496 -8.31 14.43 -10.83
N ILE A 497 -9.42 14.99 -11.34
CA ILE A 497 -10.73 14.91 -10.69
C ILE A 497 -11.25 13.47 -10.57
N ASP A 498 -10.94 12.59 -11.52
CA ASP A 498 -11.45 11.21 -11.53
C ASP A 498 -10.73 10.39 -10.44
N CYS A 499 -9.41 10.53 -10.36
CA CYS A 499 -8.60 9.91 -9.30
C CYS A 499 -8.91 10.49 -7.92
N LEU A 500 -9.11 11.81 -7.84
CA LEU A 500 -9.44 12.50 -6.59
C LEU A 500 -10.75 11.96 -6.01
N LYS A 501 -11.81 11.88 -6.82
CA LYS A 501 -13.11 11.34 -6.41
C LYS A 501 -13.00 9.91 -5.90
N ALA A 502 -12.33 9.04 -6.66
CA ALA A 502 -12.17 7.64 -6.28
C ALA A 502 -11.40 7.48 -4.97
N TYR A 503 -10.24 8.13 -4.84
CA TYR A 503 -9.41 8.01 -3.65
C TYR A 503 -10.01 8.69 -2.42
N LEU A 504 -10.60 9.88 -2.56
CA LEU A 504 -11.24 10.58 -1.43
C LEU A 504 -12.44 9.79 -0.89
N SER A 505 -13.24 9.18 -1.77
CA SER A 505 -14.35 8.33 -1.35
C SER A 505 -13.88 7.13 -0.54
N ASP A 506 -12.84 6.43 -0.99
CA ASP A 506 -12.24 5.30 -0.26
C ASP A 506 -11.56 5.77 1.03
N PHE A 507 -10.89 6.92 1.00
CA PHE A 507 -10.22 7.53 2.13
C PHE A 507 -11.20 7.78 3.28
N VAL A 508 -12.38 8.35 3.01
CA VAL A 508 -13.44 8.55 4.02
C VAL A 508 -13.76 7.25 4.75
N HIS A 509 -13.96 6.14 4.03
CA HIS A 509 -14.23 4.85 4.65
C HIS A 509 -13.10 4.36 5.55
N MET A 510 -11.84 4.68 5.22
CA MET A 510 -10.68 4.28 6.03
C MET A 510 -10.50 5.12 7.31
N VAL A 511 -10.92 6.39 7.29
CA VAL A 511 -10.66 7.33 8.38
C VAL A 511 -11.89 7.72 9.21
N TYR A 512 -13.09 7.36 8.75
CA TYR A 512 -14.36 7.73 9.37
C TYR A 512 -15.32 6.54 9.38
N HIS A 513 -15.99 6.31 10.51
CA HIS A 513 -16.99 5.25 10.66
C HIS A 513 -18.30 5.67 9.98
N VAL A 514 -18.50 5.22 8.75
CA VAL A 514 -19.69 5.53 7.95
C VAL A 514 -20.83 4.56 8.28
N THR A 515 -22.01 5.09 8.60
CA THR A 515 -23.22 4.29 8.87
C THR A 515 -24.25 4.31 7.73
N SER A 516 -24.22 5.33 6.87
CA SER A 516 -25.11 5.45 5.70
C SER A 516 -24.44 6.14 4.51
N GLN A 517 -25.03 6.00 3.31
CA GLN A 517 -24.53 6.65 2.10
C GLN A 517 -24.65 8.18 2.17
N GLU A 518 -25.67 8.67 2.86
CA GLU A 518 -25.90 10.09 3.13
C GLU A 518 -24.80 10.66 4.03
N GLU A 519 -24.43 9.93 5.08
CA GLU A 519 -23.33 10.32 5.98
C GLU A 519 -21.98 10.34 5.22
N HIS A 520 -21.71 9.31 4.40
CA HIS A 520 -20.53 9.28 3.53
C HIS A 520 -20.46 10.52 2.64
N GLY A 521 -21.56 10.85 1.94
CA GLY A 521 -21.62 12.01 1.05
C GLY A 521 -21.32 13.33 1.77
N LEU A 522 -21.87 13.53 2.97
CA LEU A 522 -21.61 14.75 3.75
C LEU A 522 -20.15 14.85 4.20
N VAL A 523 -19.55 13.76 4.68
CA VAL A 523 -18.15 13.74 5.12
C VAL A 523 -17.20 13.91 3.94
N TYR A 524 -17.50 13.27 2.81
CA TYR A 524 -16.78 13.42 1.55
C TYR A 524 -16.75 14.90 1.10
N GLU A 525 -17.91 15.54 1.03
CA GLU A 525 -18.01 16.96 0.62
C GLU A 525 -17.33 17.89 1.64
N ASN A 526 -17.42 17.60 2.94
CA ASN A 526 -16.73 18.39 3.96
C ASN A 526 -15.20 18.32 3.82
N LEU A 527 -14.64 17.14 3.54
CA LEU A 527 -13.20 17.01 3.28
C LEU A 527 -12.79 17.69 1.96
N LEU A 528 -13.60 17.55 0.91
CA LEU A 528 -13.37 18.22 -0.36
C LEU A 528 -13.33 19.75 -0.20
N ASN A 529 -14.27 20.30 0.57
CA ASN A 529 -14.28 21.71 0.93
C ASN A 529 -13.01 22.13 1.70
N GLY A 530 -12.54 21.30 2.64
CA GLY A 530 -11.28 21.56 3.35
C GLY A 530 -10.08 21.62 2.42
N ILE A 531 -10.04 20.78 1.39
CA ILE A 531 -9.00 20.78 0.37
C ILE A 531 -9.08 22.05 -0.48
N ASN A 532 -10.27 22.43 -0.95
CA ASN A 532 -10.46 23.64 -1.74
C ASN A 532 -10.12 24.92 -0.95
N MET A 533 -10.37 24.93 0.36
CA MET A 533 -10.02 26.05 1.24
C MET A 533 -8.50 26.25 1.35
N GLU A 534 -7.73 25.16 1.50
CA GLU A 534 -6.27 25.21 1.58
C GLU A 534 -5.61 25.38 0.20
N PHE A 535 -6.22 24.84 -0.86
CA PHE A 535 -5.65 24.80 -2.22
C PHE A 535 -6.61 25.39 -3.26
N ARG A 536 -6.87 26.70 -3.16
CA ARG A 536 -7.85 27.41 -4.02
C ARG A 536 -7.59 27.32 -5.51
N GLU A 537 -6.32 27.29 -5.92
CA GLU A 537 -5.92 27.19 -7.33
C GLU A 537 -5.96 25.74 -7.85
N GLY A 538 -6.32 24.78 -6.99
CA GLY A 538 -6.22 23.36 -7.27
C GLY A 538 -4.77 22.87 -7.25
N LEU A 539 -4.63 21.54 -7.26
CA LEU A 539 -3.34 20.88 -7.24
C LEU A 539 -3.10 20.15 -8.57
N PRO A 540 -1.93 20.35 -9.22
CA PRO A 540 -1.71 19.89 -10.60
C PRO A 540 -1.44 18.38 -10.70
N SER A 541 -0.98 17.74 -9.62
CA SER A 541 -0.59 16.32 -9.61
C SER A 541 -1.58 15.47 -8.82
N VAL A 542 -1.95 14.31 -9.36
CA VAL A 542 -2.81 13.33 -8.67
C VAL A 542 -2.20 12.90 -7.33
N VAL A 543 -0.90 12.60 -7.30
CA VAL A 543 -0.21 12.17 -6.09
C VAL A 543 -0.17 13.30 -5.06
N MET A 544 0.01 14.55 -5.51
CA MET A 544 -0.04 15.72 -4.64
C MET A 544 -1.42 15.90 -3.99
N ASN A 545 -2.50 15.67 -4.75
CA ASN A 545 -3.86 15.66 -4.20
C ASN A 545 -4.05 14.57 -3.14
N PHE A 546 -3.48 13.37 -3.33
CA PHE A 546 -3.55 12.31 -2.33
C PHE A 546 -2.85 12.70 -1.03
N VAL A 547 -1.68 13.34 -1.11
CA VAL A 547 -0.97 13.85 0.07
C VAL A 547 -1.75 14.99 0.74
N ALA A 548 -2.33 15.89 -0.05
CA ALA A 548 -3.15 17.00 0.47
C ALA A 548 -4.39 16.49 1.23
N ILE A 549 -5.06 15.44 0.76
CA ILE A 549 -6.18 14.81 1.49
C ILE A 549 -5.76 14.41 2.90
N HIS A 550 -4.61 13.76 3.05
CA HIS A 550 -4.09 13.33 4.36
C HIS A 550 -3.73 14.51 5.26
N ALA A 551 -3.07 15.53 4.72
CA ALA A 551 -2.67 16.71 5.46
C ALA A 551 -3.88 17.53 5.94
N VAL A 552 -4.88 17.73 5.08
CA VAL A 552 -6.14 18.42 5.42
C VAL A 552 -6.95 17.61 6.42
N TYR A 553 -7.03 16.27 6.26
CA TYR A 553 -7.69 15.42 7.23
C TYR A 553 -7.10 15.58 8.63
N SER A 554 -5.78 15.64 8.77
CA SER A 554 -5.11 15.81 10.08
C SER A 554 -5.58 17.08 10.82
N LYS A 555 -5.87 18.16 10.10
CA LYS A 555 -6.41 19.41 10.66
C LYS A 555 -7.91 19.36 10.94
N THR A 556 -8.66 18.62 10.13
CA THR A 556 -10.13 18.56 10.17
C THR A 556 -10.68 17.40 11.01
N GLU A 557 -9.85 16.44 11.40
CA GLU A 557 -10.22 15.27 12.20
C GLU A 557 -11.01 15.64 13.47
N PRO A 558 -10.62 16.65 14.28
CA PRO A 558 -11.38 17.00 15.48
C PRO A 558 -12.83 17.44 15.18
N ARG A 559 -13.04 18.16 14.06
CA ARG A 559 -14.37 18.60 13.59
C ARG A 559 -15.20 17.42 13.10
N LEU A 560 -14.59 16.49 12.36
CA LEU A 560 -15.29 15.26 11.94
C LEU A 560 -15.65 14.37 13.13
N ARG A 561 -14.81 14.31 14.17
CA ARG A 561 -15.12 13.59 15.41
C ARG A 561 -16.33 14.18 16.15
N ASN A 562 -16.52 15.50 16.08
CA ASN A 562 -17.73 16.14 16.57
C ASN A 562 -18.96 15.66 15.81
N PHE A 563 -18.90 15.67 14.47
CA PHE A 563 -19.98 15.18 13.63
C PHE A 563 -20.32 13.70 13.92
N ALA A 564 -19.31 12.83 14.00
CA ALA A 564 -19.50 11.41 14.37
C ALA A 564 -20.17 11.23 15.74
N SER A 565 -19.89 12.13 16.68
CA SER A 565 -20.54 12.07 18.00
C SER A 565 -22.01 12.46 17.94
N ILE A 566 -22.37 13.38 17.03
CA ILE A 566 -23.75 13.79 16.78
C ILE A 566 -24.51 12.65 16.11
N THR A 567 -23.99 12.06 15.03
CA THR A 567 -24.64 10.96 14.30
C THR A 567 -24.81 9.72 15.19
N ARG A 568 -23.85 9.44 16.08
CA ARG A 568 -23.96 8.36 17.07
C ARG A 568 -25.13 8.52 18.04
N VAL A 569 -25.42 9.75 18.50
CA VAL A 569 -26.56 9.99 19.40
C VAL A 569 -27.86 10.23 18.62
N TRP A 570 -27.78 10.68 17.37
CA TRP A 570 -28.91 10.95 16.50
C TRP A 570 -28.66 10.39 15.08
N PRO A 571 -28.94 9.09 14.84
CA PRO A 571 -28.62 8.43 13.57
C PRO A 571 -29.25 9.09 12.34
N GLY A 572 -30.48 9.63 12.46
CA GLY A 572 -31.18 10.34 11.38
C GLY A 572 -30.69 11.76 11.10
N CYS A 573 -29.48 12.13 11.55
CA CYS A 573 -28.93 13.47 11.42
C CYS A 573 -28.56 13.79 9.96
N SER A 574 -27.96 12.82 9.26
CA SER A 574 -27.46 13.01 7.89
C SER A 574 -28.59 13.31 6.91
N GLU A 575 -29.69 12.56 6.96
CA GLU A 575 -30.87 12.80 6.10
C GLU A 575 -31.47 14.18 6.38
N ARG A 576 -31.57 14.57 7.66
CA ARG A 576 -32.08 15.88 8.08
C ARG A 576 -31.22 17.03 7.58
N ILE A 577 -29.90 16.88 7.57
CA ILE A 577 -28.97 17.86 6.99
C ILE A 577 -29.24 18.02 5.50
N ILE A 578 -29.37 16.93 4.76
CA ILE A 578 -29.64 16.95 3.32
C ILE A 578 -30.98 17.61 3.02
N GLU A 579 -32.05 17.23 3.73
CA GLU A 579 -33.37 17.84 3.62
C GLU A 579 -33.35 19.35 3.89
N PHE A 580 -32.61 19.77 4.92
CA PHE A 580 -32.45 21.18 5.26
C PHE A 580 -31.69 21.93 4.16
N GLN A 581 -30.60 21.35 3.66
CA GLN A 581 -29.79 21.95 2.60
C GLN A 581 -30.56 22.10 1.29
N GLN A 582 -31.44 21.15 0.94
CA GLN A 582 -32.33 21.27 -0.23
C GLN A 582 -33.31 22.45 -0.10
N LYS A 583 -33.78 22.75 1.11
CA LYS A 583 -34.71 23.86 1.39
C LYS A 583 -34.00 25.20 1.57
N SER A 584 -32.73 25.21 1.93
CA SER A 584 -31.97 26.42 2.28
C SER A 584 -30.51 26.32 1.83
N ALA A 585 -30.31 26.16 0.52
CA ALA A 585 -29.03 25.83 -0.12
C ALA A 585 -27.87 26.81 0.15
N GLN A 586 -28.17 28.04 0.62
CA GLN A 586 -27.17 29.10 0.81
C GLN A 586 -26.76 29.32 2.28
N PHE A 587 -27.32 28.57 3.25
CA PHE A 587 -27.18 28.94 4.67
C PHE A 587 -25.89 28.42 5.33
N TYR A 588 -25.59 27.11 5.25
CA TYR A 588 -24.43 26.55 5.99
C TYR A 588 -23.40 25.83 5.13
N LEU A 589 -23.77 24.99 4.16
CA LEU A 589 -22.81 24.16 3.40
C LEU A 589 -22.29 24.81 2.10
N VAL A 590 -22.22 26.15 2.03
CA VAL A 590 -21.62 26.84 0.86
C VAL A 590 -20.16 26.43 0.73
N THR A 591 -19.84 25.88 -0.44
CA THR A 591 -18.55 25.29 -0.79
C THR A 591 -17.45 26.35 -0.75
N ASP A 592 -16.29 25.96 -0.23
CA ASP A 592 -14.98 26.64 -0.35
C ASP A 592 -14.63 27.77 0.64
N GLN A 593 -15.44 28.06 1.66
CA GLN A 593 -15.13 29.15 2.62
C GLN A 593 -14.97 28.74 4.08
N GLU A 594 -15.78 27.82 4.60
CA GLU A 594 -15.76 27.40 6.01
C GLU A 594 -16.25 25.96 6.15
N LEU A 595 -15.70 25.23 7.12
CA LEU A 595 -16.16 23.88 7.48
C LEU A 595 -17.28 23.96 8.52
N THR A 596 -18.51 23.70 8.12
CA THR A 596 -19.71 23.93 8.94
C THR A 596 -20.49 22.67 9.29
N LEU A 597 -20.06 21.49 8.84
CA LEU A 597 -20.85 20.24 8.93
C LEU A 597 -21.29 19.88 10.37
N ASP A 598 -20.36 19.84 11.33
CA ASP A 598 -20.66 19.54 12.73
C ASP A 598 -21.41 20.68 13.44
N VAL A 599 -21.21 21.94 13.03
CA VAL A 599 -22.00 23.08 13.56
C VAL A 599 -23.44 22.99 13.09
N LEU A 600 -23.66 22.69 11.81
CA LEU A 600 -25.00 22.47 11.25
C LEU A 600 -25.67 21.25 11.88
N GLY A 601 -24.94 20.15 12.03
CA GLY A 601 -25.43 18.95 12.72
C GLY A 601 -25.86 19.26 14.16
N LEU A 602 -25.05 20.04 14.89
CA LEU A 602 -25.37 20.47 16.26
C LEU A 602 -26.60 21.36 16.29
N PHE A 603 -26.66 22.34 15.40
CA PHE A 603 -27.79 23.26 15.28
C PHE A 603 -29.09 22.49 15.03
N LEU A 604 -29.11 21.58 14.05
CA LEU A 604 -30.29 20.78 13.73
C LEU A 604 -30.66 19.79 14.85
N LEU A 605 -29.67 19.22 15.54
CA LEU A 605 -29.90 18.40 16.72
C LEU A 605 -30.61 19.22 17.81
N LEU A 606 -30.16 20.44 18.08
CA LEU A 606 -30.80 21.32 19.04
C LEU A 606 -32.18 21.78 18.59
N LYS A 607 -32.37 22.05 17.29
CA LYS A 607 -33.69 22.33 16.72
C LYS A 607 -34.65 21.16 16.89
N SER A 608 -34.17 19.91 16.89
CA SER A 608 -35.00 18.73 17.16
C SER A 608 -35.49 18.65 18.61
N LEU A 609 -34.82 19.35 19.54
CA LEU A 609 -35.22 19.43 20.95
C LEU A 609 -36.22 20.57 21.22
N GLU A 610 -36.55 21.40 20.22
CA GLU A 610 -37.53 22.47 20.44
C GLU A 610 -38.88 21.88 20.86
N PRO A 611 -39.46 22.39 21.96
CA PRO A 611 -40.70 21.86 22.50
C PRO A 611 -41.84 22.06 21.49
N ASN A 612 -42.57 20.98 21.24
CA ASN A 612 -43.82 21.04 20.48
C ASN A 612 -44.99 21.03 21.49
N LYS A 613 -46.10 21.70 21.14
CA LYS A 613 -47.26 21.82 22.04
C LYS A 613 -47.81 20.45 22.45
N ASP A 614 -47.94 19.53 21.49
CA ASP A 614 -48.46 18.18 21.63
C ASP A 614 -47.49 17.26 22.39
N SER A 615 -46.17 17.43 22.23
CA SER A 615 -45.14 16.54 22.78
C SER A 615 -44.87 16.73 24.27
N LEU A 616 -45.31 17.86 24.86
CA LEU A 616 -45.16 18.14 26.29
C LEU A 616 -46.50 18.11 27.07
N THR A 617 -47.61 17.75 26.41
CA THR A 617 -48.95 17.66 27.02
C THR A 617 -49.04 16.64 28.13
N ASP A 618 -48.55 15.43 27.87
CA ASP A 618 -48.65 14.30 28.78
C ASP A 618 -47.34 14.05 29.54
N GLN A 619 -47.44 13.36 30.67
CA GLN A 619 -46.28 13.04 31.51
C GLN A 619 -45.27 12.17 30.75
N LYS A 620 -45.75 11.28 29.88
CA LYS A 620 -44.92 10.39 29.08
C LYS A 620 -44.09 11.17 28.05
N GLY A 621 -44.67 12.13 27.35
CA GLY A 621 -43.98 13.02 26.43
C GLY A 621 -42.91 13.88 27.12
N ARG A 622 -43.24 14.44 28.30
CA ARG A 622 -42.25 15.17 29.13
C ARG A 622 -41.06 14.31 29.54
N GLN A 623 -41.30 13.09 30.01
CA GLN A 623 -40.24 12.15 30.36
C GLN A 623 -39.39 11.74 29.15
N LEU A 624 -40.02 11.53 27.99
CA LEU A 624 -39.31 11.19 26.75
C LEU A 624 -38.40 12.35 26.30
N TRP A 625 -38.90 13.59 26.34
CA TRP A 625 -38.12 14.78 26.01
C TRP A 625 -36.93 14.96 26.98
N GLN A 626 -37.16 14.83 28.29
CA GLN A 626 -36.06 14.89 29.28
C GLN A 626 -35.00 13.80 29.05
N LYS A 627 -35.41 12.58 28.70
CA LYS A 627 -34.48 11.50 28.32
C LYS A 627 -33.66 11.86 27.07
N GLN A 628 -34.26 12.50 26.07
CA GLN A 628 -33.53 12.97 24.88
C GLN A 628 -32.54 14.08 25.23
N VAL A 629 -32.94 15.08 26.03
CA VAL A 629 -32.03 16.14 26.50
C VAL A 629 -30.86 15.55 27.27
N HIS A 630 -31.11 14.59 28.17
CA HIS A 630 -30.05 13.90 28.91
C HIS A 630 -29.11 13.10 27.99
N LYS A 631 -29.65 12.42 26.97
CA LYS A 631 -28.87 11.68 25.98
C LYS A 631 -27.91 12.60 25.20
N TYR A 632 -28.37 13.80 24.83
CA TYR A 632 -27.59 14.72 23.98
C TYR A 632 -26.63 15.63 24.75
N ARG A 633 -26.91 15.91 26.03
CA ARG A 633 -26.13 16.83 26.90
C ARG A 633 -24.60 16.65 26.77
N PRO A 634 -24.02 15.44 26.91
CA PRO A 634 -22.56 15.29 26.90
C PRO A 634 -21.92 15.69 25.57
N VAL A 635 -22.60 15.43 24.45
CA VAL A 635 -22.11 15.77 23.11
C VAL A 635 -22.25 17.27 22.86
N VAL A 636 -23.41 17.84 23.18
CA VAL A 636 -23.69 19.27 22.99
C VAL A 636 -22.73 20.14 23.80
N GLU A 637 -22.62 19.90 25.11
CA GLU A 637 -21.79 20.72 25.99
C GLU A 637 -20.30 20.63 25.63
N ARG A 638 -19.82 19.45 25.23
CA ARG A 638 -18.44 19.27 24.78
C ARG A 638 -18.15 20.05 23.49
N ILE A 639 -19.03 19.95 22.48
CA ILE A 639 -18.83 20.67 21.22
C ILE A 639 -18.89 22.18 21.47
N LEU A 640 -19.92 22.67 22.18
CA LEU A 640 -20.01 24.09 22.54
C LEU A 640 -18.80 24.57 23.36
N GLY A 641 -18.22 23.72 24.21
CA GLY A 641 -17.02 24.02 24.98
C GLY A 641 -15.74 24.18 24.15
N GLN A 642 -15.68 23.61 22.95
CA GLN A 642 -14.51 23.74 22.05
C GLN A 642 -14.46 25.09 21.33
N PHE A 643 -15.61 25.74 21.13
CA PHE A 643 -15.71 27.06 20.48
C PHE A 643 -15.71 28.20 21.50
N VAL A 644 -14.83 28.14 22.50
CA VAL A 644 -14.68 29.19 23.51
C VAL A 644 -13.47 30.03 23.14
N THR A 645 -13.72 31.26 22.68
CA THR A 645 -12.66 32.23 22.40
C THR A 645 -12.81 33.48 23.26
N GLU A 646 -11.71 33.94 23.85
CA GLU A 646 -11.64 35.25 24.49
C GLU A 646 -11.72 36.33 23.39
N GLY A 647 -12.91 36.92 23.22
CA GLY A 647 -13.19 37.95 22.22
C GLY A 647 -13.87 37.43 20.95
N HIS A 648 -14.67 38.29 20.31
CA HIS A 648 -15.41 37.97 19.06
C HIS A 648 -14.50 37.91 17.82
N GLN A 649 -13.34 38.58 17.82
CA GLN A 649 -12.46 38.67 16.64
C GLN A 649 -11.60 37.42 16.44
N THR A 650 -11.11 36.81 17.53
CA THR A 650 -10.23 35.62 17.49
C THR A 650 -10.94 34.37 16.95
N GLY A 651 -12.20 34.13 17.36
CA GLY A 651 -12.97 32.97 16.88
C GLY A 651 -13.42 33.06 15.43
N VAL A 652 -13.66 34.26 14.90
CA VAL A 652 -14.04 34.46 13.49
C VAL A 652 -12.85 34.23 12.56
N GLU A 653 -11.64 34.59 12.98
CA GLU A 653 -10.41 34.31 12.23
C GLU A 653 -10.09 32.80 12.18
N GLU A 654 -10.35 32.08 13.26
CA GLU A 654 -10.05 30.65 13.35
C GLU A 654 -11.11 29.76 12.66
N PHE A 655 -12.40 30.01 12.90
CA PHE A 655 -13.49 29.11 12.46
C PHE A 655 -14.37 29.69 11.36
N GLY A 656 -14.27 31.00 11.11
CA GLY A 656 -15.12 31.71 10.17
C GLY A 656 -16.44 32.21 10.78
N ARG A 657 -17.09 33.12 10.06
CA ARG A 657 -18.27 33.85 10.53
C ARG A 657 -19.48 32.94 10.70
N ARG A 658 -19.73 32.02 9.75
CA ARG A 658 -20.93 31.16 9.77
C ARG A 658 -20.84 30.13 10.88
N CYS A 659 -19.65 29.57 11.12
CA CYS A 659 -19.41 28.71 12.28
C CYS A 659 -19.74 29.45 13.58
N MET A 660 -19.21 30.67 13.76
CA MET A 660 -19.43 31.44 14.98
C MET A 660 -20.90 31.85 15.18
N GLU A 661 -21.61 32.20 14.11
CA GLU A 661 -23.05 32.47 14.17
C GLU A 661 -23.84 31.21 14.55
N GLY A 662 -23.60 30.08 13.89
CA GLY A 662 -24.30 28.83 14.20
C GLY A 662 -24.01 28.32 15.62
N ILE A 663 -22.79 28.52 16.13
CA ILE A 663 -22.47 28.23 17.53
C ILE A 663 -23.20 29.17 18.48
N ARG A 664 -23.31 30.46 18.16
CA ARG A 664 -24.08 31.43 18.97
C ARG A 664 -25.55 31.02 19.04
N GLU A 665 -26.16 30.69 17.91
CA GLU A 665 -27.53 30.19 17.83
C GLU A 665 -27.69 28.89 18.63
N ALA A 666 -26.77 27.94 18.47
CA ALA A 666 -26.76 26.69 19.22
C ALA A 666 -26.66 26.91 20.74
N ARG A 667 -25.78 27.80 21.20
CA ARG A 667 -25.68 28.18 22.63
C ARG A 667 -27.02 28.73 23.12
N CYS A 668 -27.64 29.62 22.37
CA CYS A 668 -28.93 30.20 22.74
C CYS A 668 -30.01 29.12 22.88
N VAL A 669 -30.18 28.25 21.88
CA VAL A 669 -31.17 27.16 21.93
C VAL A 669 -30.88 26.20 23.08
N TRP A 670 -29.61 25.82 23.29
CA TRP A 670 -29.24 24.93 24.39
C TRP A 670 -29.56 25.54 25.75
N THR A 671 -29.24 26.82 25.96
CA THR A 671 -29.60 27.56 27.18
C THR A 671 -31.11 27.52 27.43
N LYS A 672 -31.94 27.75 26.42
CA LYS A 672 -33.41 27.65 26.55
C LYS A 672 -33.86 26.24 26.95
N VAL A 673 -33.29 25.21 26.31
CA VAL A 673 -33.57 23.80 26.62
C VAL A 673 -33.21 23.46 28.06
N VAL A 674 -32.06 23.92 28.56
CA VAL A 674 -31.62 23.69 29.95
C VAL A 674 -32.59 24.36 30.94
N VAL A 675 -32.98 25.62 30.71
CA VAL A 675 -33.97 26.31 31.55
C VAL A 675 -35.30 25.59 31.59
N MET A 676 -35.79 25.13 30.42
CA MET A 676 -37.03 24.35 30.36
C MET A 676 -36.92 23.04 31.13
N LYS A 677 -35.79 22.34 31.00
CA LYS A 677 -35.54 21.10 31.75
C LYS A 677 -35.56 21.36 33.26
N LEU A 678 -34.85 22.39 33.74
CA LEU A 678 -34.83 22.79 35.15
C LEU A 678 -36.24 23.17 35.63
N PHE A 679 -36.98 23.95 34.85
CA PHE A 679 -38.37 24.29 35.17
C PHE A 679 -39.26 23.05 35.30
N LEU A 680 -39.14 22.10 34.36
CA LEU A 680 -39.88 20.84 34.42
C LEU A 680 -39.50 19.99 35.65
N GLN A 681 -38.22 19.97 36.02
CA GLN A 681 -37.69 19.18 37.13
C GLN A 681 -38.07 19.75 38.50
N HIS A 682 -38.04 21.08 38.66
CA HIS A 682 -38.22 21.74 39.97
C HIS A 682 -39.61 22.35 40.18
N VAL A 683 -40.40 22.59 39.11
CA VAL A 683 -41.70 23.27 39.20
C VAL A 683 -42.87 22.38 38.78
N CYS A 684 -42.64 21.38 37.92
CA CYS A 684 -43.71 20.54 37.35
C CYS A 684 -43.72 19.09 37.84
N SER A 685 -43.14 18.78 39.02
CA SER A 685 -42.97 17.40 39.50
C SER A 685 -44.28 16.68 39.83
N ASP A 686 -45.33 17.37 40.28
CA ASP A 686 -46.50 16.71 40.90
C ASP A 686 -47.90 17.19 40.45
N GLU A 687 -48.03 18.27 39.65
CA GLU A 687 -49.34 18.76 39.19
C GLU A 687 -49.43 18.94 37.66
N VAL A 688 -50.64 18.79 37.13
CA VAL A 688 -51.01 19.08 35.73
C VAL A 688 -50.91 20.59 35.48
N MET A 689 -49.68 21.07 35.32
CA MET A 689 -49.41 22.42 34.85
C MET A 689 -49.79 22.54 33.36
N PRO A 690 -50.50 23.62 32.95
CA PRO A 690 -50.89 23.80 31.55
C PRO A 690 -49.64 23.98 30.68
N VAL A 691 -49.55 23.18 29.60
CA VAL A 691 -48.54 23.29 28.53
C VAL A 691 -48.37 24.73 28.04
N GLU A 692 -49.45 25.52 28.08
CA GLU A 692 -49.47 26.93 27.75
C GLU A 692 -48.41 27.75 28.51
N ARG A 693 -48.14 27.42 29.78
CA ARG A 693 -47.12 28.11 30.59
C ARG A 693 -45.70 27.73 30.16
N LEU A 694 -45.47 26.46 29.83
CA LEU A 694 -44.17 25.99 29.30
C LEU A 694 -43.85 26.66 27.96
N MET A 695 -44.85 26.77 27.08
CA MET A 695 -44.68 27.44 25.80
C MET A 695 -44.55 28.95 25.96
N THR A 696 -45.19 29.55 26.97
CA THR A 696 -44.98 30.96 27.31
C THR A 696 -43.55 31.21 27.77
N LEU A 697 -42.98 30.32 28.60
CA LEU A 697 -41.57 30.39 29.00
C LEU A 697 -40.63 30.31 27.79
N TRP A 698 -40.85 29.34 26.90
CA TRP A 698 -40.06 29.18 25.67
C TRP A 698 -40.09 30.44 24.79
N VAL A 699 -41.27 31.01 24.57
CA VAL A 699 -41.45 32.24 23.76
C VAL A 699 -40.85 33.47 24.45
N MET A 700 -40.92 33.56 25.77
CA MET A 700 -40.36 34.67 26.55
C MET A 700 -38.83 34.69 26.47
N LEU A 701 -38.21 33.51 26.49
CA LEU A 701 -36.76 33.29 26.33
C LEU A 701 -36.32 33.55 24.88
N ARG A 702 -36.53 34.75 24.31
CA ARG A 702 -36.22 35.19 22.92
C ARG A 702 -34.81 34.79 22.39
N ASP A 703 -34.44 35.16 21.17
CA ASP A 703 -33.22 34.69 20.48
C ASP A 703 -31.85 35.11 21.08
N ASN A 704 -31.81 35.83 22.21
CA ASN A 704 -30.57 36.29 22.87
C ASN A 704 -30.60 36.05 24.39
N VAL A 705 -30.83 34.82 24.86
CA VAL A 705 -30.78 34.51 26.30
C VAL A 705 -29.34 34.23 26.72
N ASP A 706 -28.80 35.11 27.56
CA ASP A 706 -27.55 34.89 28.30
C ASP A 706 -27.79 35.17 29.79
N PHE A 707 -27.69 34.15 30.64
CA PHE A 707 -27.88 34.30 32.10
C PHE A 707 -26.68 34.90 32.82
N LYS A 708 -25.62 35.23 32.10
CA LYS A 708 -24.59 36.16 32.59
C LYS A 708 -25.09 37.60 32.60
N ASP A 709 -26.17 37.90 31.87
CA ASP A 709 -26.84 39.20 31.86
C ASP A 709 -28.01 39.26 32.84
N ILE A 710 -28.09 40.37 33.58
CA ILE A 710 -29.11 40.65 34.60
C ILE A 710 -30.50 40.72 33.95
N GLU A 711 -30.61 41.27 32.74
CA GLU A 711 -31.91 41.43 32.07
C GLU A 711 -32.58 40.06 31.79
N SER A 712 -31.79 39.06 31.42
CA SER A 712 -32.28 37.69 31.17
C SER A 712 -32.72 37.00 32.47
N LEU A 713 -31.99 37.19 33.57
CA LEU A 713 -32.35 36.68 34.88
C LEU A 713 -33.66 37.31 35.40
N GLU A 714 -33.79 38.64 35.30
CA GLU A 714 -35.00 39.34 35.72
C GLU A 714 -36.26 38.86 34.97
N LYS A 715 -36.14 38.55 33.68
CA LYS A 715 -37.26 38.04 32.88
C LYS A 715 -37.75 36.69 33.42
N VAL A 716 -36.83 35.77 33.72
CA VAL A 716 -37.18 34.46 34.31
C VAL A 716 -37.75 34.63 35.72
N GLU A 717 -37.18 35.52 36.55
CA GLU A 717 -37.71 35.82 37.88
C GLU A 717 -39.14 36.36 37.83
N LYS A 718 -39.42 37.33 36.95
CA LYS A 718 -40.76 37.90 36.74
C LYS A 718 -41.75 36.81 36.30
N PHE A 719 -41.33 35.90 35.43
CA PHE A 719 -42.16 34.77 34.98
C PHE A 719 -42.47 33.79 36.11
N LEU A 720 -41.49 33.44 36.95
CA LEU A 720 -41.69 32.56 38.11
C LEU A 720 -42.64 33.19 39.14
N LYS A 721 -42.49 34.49 39.41
CA LYS A 721 -43.41 35.26 40.27
C LYS A 721 -44.84 35.27 39.71
N LEU A 722 -45.01 35.41 38.39
CA LEU A 722 -46.31 35.33 37.72
C LEU A 722 -46.93 33.93 37.87
N CYS A 723 -46.15 32.87 37.66
CA CYS A 723 -46.59 31.49 37.85
C CYS A 723 -47.03 31.24 39.30
N MET A 724 -46.30 31.79 40.27
CA MET A 724 -46.63 31.70 41.69
C MET A 724 -47.95 32.41 42.00
N LYS A 725 -48.10 33.68 41.58
CA LYS A 725 -49.32 34.47 41.80
C LYS A 725 -50.55 33.77 41.24
N ASN A 726 -50.50 33.26 40.01
CA ASN A 726 -51.63 32.59 39.36
C ASN A 726 -51.97 31.22 39.97
N SER A 727 -51.01 30.53 40.59
CA SER A 727 -51.25 29.24 41.25
C SER A 727 -51.89 29.44 42.62
N VAL A 728 -51.45 30.47 43.36
CA VAL A 728 -52.10 30.92 44.60
C VAL A 728 -53.56 31.31 44.36
N THR A 729 -53.85 32.07 43.29
CA THR A 729 -55.25 32.46 42.95
C THR A 729 -56.14 31.28 42.55
N LYS A 730 -55.57 30.19 42.01
CA LYS A 730 -56.31 28.97 41.62
C LYS A 730 -56.62 28.06 42.82
N VAL A 731 -55.67 27.92 43.75
CA VAL A 731 -55.81 27.05 44.94
C VAL A 731 -56.62 27.76 46.04
N PHE A 732 -56.43 29.07 46.18
CA PHE A 732 -57.14 29.90 47.14
C PHE A 732 -57.95 30.93 46.34
N GLY A 733 -59.17 30.58 45.95
CA GLY A 733 -60.09 31.51 45.29
C GLY A 733 -60.16 32.82 46.10
N TYR A 734 -59.71 33.92 45.48
CA TYR A 734 -59.75 35.29 46.00
C TYR A 734 -59.61 35.42 47.53
N VAL A 735 -58.49 34.95 48.11
CA VAL A 735 -58.09 35.40 49.45
C VAL A 735 -56.71 36.05 49.36
N HIS A 736 -56.73 37.39 49.33
CA HIS A 736 -55.59 38.21 49.69
C HIS A 736 -55.21 37.88 51.14
N HIS A 737 -53.94 37.59 51.39
CA HIS A 737 -53.32 37.20 52.67
C HIS A 737 -53.33 35.69 52.98
N ILE A 738 -52.32 35.00 52.49
CA ILE A 738 -51.23 34.36 53.25
C ILE A 738 -50.35 33.64 52.22
N VAL A 739 -49.16 34.17 51.91
CA VAL A 739 -48.18 33.46 51.08
C VAL A 739 -46.80 33.69 51.69
N ASN A 740 -46.40 32.76 52.55
CA ASN A 740 -45.01 32.48 52.90
C ASN A 740 -44.94 30.98 53.25
N SER A 741 -45.12 30.13 52.24
CA SER A 741 -44.77 28.71 52.36
C SER A 741 -43.27 28.56 52.09
N PRO A 742 -42.45 28.06 53.03
CA PRO A 742 -41.01 27.92 52.87
C PRO A 742 -40.61 27.01 51.70
N LEU A 743 -41.42 25.98 51.42
CA LEU A 743 -41.12 24.97 50.40
C LEU A 743 -41.03 25.52 48.97
N HIS A 744 -41.88 26.50 48.61
CA HIS A 744 -41.88 27.07 47.26
C HIS A 744 -40.77 28.10 47.03
N HIS A 745 -40.39 28.84 48.07
CA HIS A 745 -39.22 29.73 48.01
C HIS A 745 -37.92 28.94 47.82
N THR A 746 -37.80 27.78 48.47
CA THR A 746 -36.65 26.87 48.30
C THR A 746 -36.56 26.33 46.87
N LEU A 747 -37.69 25.99 46.22
CA LEU A 747 -37.69 25.50 44.82
C LEU A 747 -37.28 26.59 43.81
N GLN A 748 -37.73 27.83 43.99
CA GLN A 748 -37.30 28.97 43.14
C GLN A 748 -35.81 29.28 43.32
N ILE A 749 -35.31 29.26 44.57
CA ILE A 749 -33.90 29.51 44.88
C ILE A 749 -33.02 28.41 44.28
N ASN A 750 -33.40 27.13 44.46
CA ASN A 750 -32.63 26.01 43.90
C ASN A 750 -32.57 26.07 42.36
N MET A 751 -33.69 26.37 41.69
CA MET A 751 -33.68 26.52 40.23
C MET A 751 -32.83 27.70 39.76
N LEU A 752 -32.84 28.84 40.48
CA LEU A 752 -31.98 29.99 40.19
C LEU A 752 -30.49 29.68 40.44
N ILE A 753 -30.17 28.92 41.48
CA ILE A 753 -28.81 28.44 41.77
C ILE A 753 -28.33 27.49 40.67
N ASP A 754 -29.17 26.53 40.25
CA ASP A 754 -28.83 25.56 39.20
C ASP A 754 -28.73 26.21 37.81
N MET A 755 -29.45 27.33 37.56
CA MET A 755 -29.27 28.13 36.34
C MET A 755 -27.94 28.91 36.32
N LEU A 756 -27.41 29.30 37.50
CA LEU A 756 -26.12 29.96 37.63
C LEU A 756 -24.94 28.98 37.59
N ASN A 757 -25.18 27.70 37.91
CA ASN A 757 -24.22 26.59 37.80
C ASN A 757 -24.81 25.39 37.03
N PRO A 758 -25.02 25.51 35.71
CA PRO A 758 -25.67 24.47 34.90
C PRO A 758 -24.83 23.19 34.72
N SER A 759 -23.64 23.11 35.31
CA SER A 759 -22.71 21.98 35.25
C SER A 759 -22.93 20.92 36.35
N GLN A 760 -23.88 21.14 37.27
CA GLN A 760 -24.34 20.11 38.21
C GLN A 760 -25.55 19.30 37.68
#